data_AF-A0A7E5VEJ5-F1
#
_entry.id   AF-A0A7E5VEJ5-F1
#
_cell.length_a   1.000
_cell.length_b   1.000
_cell.length_c   1.000
_cell.angle_alpha   90.00
_cell.angle_beta   90.00
_cell.angle_gamma   90.00
#
_symmetry.space_group_name_H-M   'P 1'
#
loop_
_entity.id
_entity.type
_entity.pdbx_description
1 polymer ?
#
loop_
_entity_poly.entity_id
_entity_poly.type
_entity_poly.pdbx_seq_one_letter_code
_entity_poly.pdbx_strand_id
1 'polypeptide(L)'
;MFPVLFFLFCACAVGLEAALFTPRYNIEDAEQHFENFIREHNREYAHEHEKHSRFQIFKENLEKILQLNEKHKTSAFGITQFMDLTVEEFRSMYMGLNVADYKSDCPYKTDADIPDSDAPESFDWRDHNGVTPVKNQLTCGSCYAFSSIGNIESQYLIKNKQALDLSEQQVVDCDRRNGGCSGGMMSSVFRSIIEAGGIASEGDYPYIGGEGNCAFDASKVAVKLAGCHSYNLTSQEKVKQLLHQYGPISIAIKADSLMLVDENNVIPDSVCDQGSVNHAVLLVGYGTEGEPHWIVKNSWGTKKTDDGYFKMQRGENAQSCGMMNDIMAGSVLSRKYSKYSEQTIINTVRCENISFKLLLKMSSLLCLVVCACALGSVVAFEPLRHKHAHIHFERFIIEHGRQYAHEEEKQMRFEIFKANLEKVNRLNENSDTAVYGITQFMDLTPEEFIEKHTGFKGDGAVANDKCSYVTDKDIPDGDAPESFDWREHNAVTPIKNQKSCGGCYAFAVVGNVESQYAIKHKQELSLSEQQIIDCDTISNGCDGGLMTDAIQSLIGQGGSESSQDYPFVAQQNKCQFDASKIQVKVTECHAYNLTSQEKLKQLLYHNGPIVIGVHGNPLQTYHGGIMKDQECAWGQLNHAVLLVGYGEEHNVPFWVVKNSWGTKYGEQGYFRVERGEGLVSCGMLNNNMCSAVIA
;
A
#
# COMPACT_ATOMS: atom_id res chain seq x y z
N MET A 1 -67.24 -6.86 67.90
CA MET A 1 -66.18 -7.88 67.72
C MET A 1 -65.02 -7.18 67.02
N PHE A 2 -63.84 -7.25 67.64
CA PHE A 2 -62.63 -6.47 67.35
C PHE A 2 -62.01 -6.75 65.94
N PRO A 3 -61.07 -5.90 65.49
CA PRO A 3 -60.75 -5.57 64.09
C PRO A 3 -59.34 -6.04 63.65
N VAL A 4 -58.72 -5.30 62.70
CA VAL A 4 -57.28 -5.17 62.35
C VAL A 4 -56.92 -5.83 60.99
N LEU A 5 -56.80 -5.04 59.90
CA LEU A 5 -55.59 -4.35 59.38
C LEU A 5 -54.48 -5.32 58.96
N PHE A 6 -54.18 -5.40 57.65
CA PHE A 6 -52.79 -5.41 57.17
C PHE A 6 -52.74 -4.94 55.70
N PHE A 7 -52.33 -3.69 55.53
CA PHE A 7 -51.65 -3.21 54.33
C PHE A 7 -50.28 -3.89 54.28
N LEU A 8 -49.90 -4.50 53.16
CA LEU A 8 -48.50 -4.72 52.82
C LEU A 8 -48.32 -4.71 51.31
N PHE A 9 -47.42 -3.83 50.90
CA PHE A 9 -46.90 -3.59 49.57
C PHE A 9 -46.56 -4.87 48.80
N CYS A 10 -46.95 -4.93 47.53
CA CYS A 10 -46.10 -5.51 46.50
C CYS A 10 -46.25 -4.69 45.22
N ALA A 11 -45.38 -3.70 45.09
CA ALA A 11 -45.03 -3.10 43.82
C ALA A 11 -44.26 -4.12 42.95
N CYS A 12 -44.24 -3.86 41.65
CA CYS A 12 -43.43 -4.50 40.61
C CYS A 12 -44.00 -5.81 40.01
N ALA A 13 -44.85 -5.65 39.00
CA ALA A 13 -44.85 -6.53 37.84
C ALA A 13 -45.14 -5.71 36.57
N VAL A 14 -44.32 -4.67 36.33
CA VAL A 14 -44.02 -4.29 34.94
C VAL A 14 -42.82 -5.15 34.58
N GLY A 15 -43.09 -6.38 34.13
CA GLY A 15 -42.07 -7.21 33.50
C GLY A 15 -41.67 -6.54 32.20
N LEU A 16 -40.69 -5.64 32.26
CA LEU A 16 -39.84 -5.36 31.13
C LEU A 16 -39.02 -6.64 30.94
N GLU A 17 -39.41 -7.50 30.00
CA GLU A 17 -38.44 -8.42 29.41
C GLU A 17 -37.44 -7.58 28.62
N ALA A 18 -36.48 -6.99 29.32
CA ALA A 18 -35.20 -6.72 28.71
C ALA A 18 -34.59 -8.10 28.46
N ALA A 19 -34.69 -8.59 27.22
CA ALA A 19 -33.90 -9.73 26.79
C ALA A 19 -32.44 -9.40 27.13
N LEU A 20 -31.90 -10.06 28.15
CA LEU A 20 -30.51 -9.89 28.54
C LEU A 20 -29.67 -10.31 27.34
N PHE A 21 -28.94 -9.36 26.75
CA PHE A 21 -27.98 -9.64 25.70
C PHE A 21 -26.89 -10.54 26.29
N THR A 22 -27.00 -11.84 26.05
CA THR A 22 -25.96 -12.81 26.43
C THR A 22 -24.88 -12.80 25.35
N PRO A 23 -23.63 -12.43 25.66
CA PRO A 23 -22.56 -12.41 24.67
C PRO A 23 -22.35 -13.82 24.09
N ARG A 24 -22.20 -13.90 22.76
CA ARG A 24 -22.02 -15.15 22.00
C ARG A 24 -20.73 -15.91 22.37
N TYR A 25 -19.72 -15.18 22.84
CA TYR A 25 -18.41 -15.70 23.23
C TYR A 25 -18.06 -15.25 24.65
N ASN A 26 -17.16 -15.99 25.30
CA ASN A 26 -16.61 -15.62 26.60
C ASN A 26 -15.09 -15.53 26.50
N ILE A 27 -14.52 -14.45 27.03
CA ILE A 27 -13.07 -14.26 27.03
C ILE A 27 -12.34 -15.28 27.92
N GLU A 28 -13.01 -15.81 28.94
CA GLU A 28 -12.47 -16.86 29.81
C GLU A 28 -12.25 -18.18 29.03
N ASP A 29 -13.01 -18.40 27.96
CA ASP A 29 -12.94 -19.59 27.09
C ASP A 29 -12.08 -19.36 25.84
N ALA A 30 -11.24 -18.32 25.81
CA ALA A 30 -10.47 -17.92 24.62
C ALA A 30 -9.61 -19.07 24.04
N GLU A 31 -8.97 -19.89 24.88
CA GLU A 31 -8.19 -21.05 24.42
C GLU A 31 -9.07 -22.06 23.68
N GLN A 32 -10.25 -22.36 24.22
CA GLN A 32 -11.20 -23.27 23.58
C GLN A 32 -11.73 -22.71 22.25
N HIS A 33 -12.00 -21.40 22.21
CA HIS A 33 -12.37 -20.70 20.99
C HIS A 33 -11.25 -20.76 19.94
N PHE A 34 -9.99 -20.59 20.35
CA PHE A 34 -8.83 -20.67 19.45
C PHE A 34 -8.60 -22.08 18.90
N GLU A 35 -8.71 -23.11 19.72
CA GLU A 35 -8.59 -24.51 19.26
C GLU A 35 -9.72 -24.90 18.29
N ASN A 36 -10.92 -24.34 18.48
CA ASN A 36 -12.01 -24.49 17.52
C ASN A 36 -11.72 -23.72 16.23
N PHE A 37 -11.25 -22.48 16.34
CA PHE A 37 -10.84 -21.66 15.19
C PHE A 37 -9.78 -22.36 14.33
N ILE A 38 -8.76 -22.97 14.95
CA ILE A 38 -7.73 -23.75 14.26
C ILE A 38 -8.35 -24.87 13.44
N ARG A 39 -9.28 -25.61 14.04
CA ARG A 39 -9.95 -26.76 13.40
C ARG A 39 -10.89 -26.32 12.28
N GLU A 40 -11.69 -25.29 12.51
CA GLU A 40 -12.70 -24.79 11.56
C GLU A 40 -12.06 -24.17 10.32
N HIS A 41 -10.92 -23.47 10.51
CA HIS A 41 -10.22 -22.78 9.43
C HIS A 41 -9.02 -23.57 8.88
N ASN A 42 -8.80 -24.79 9.37
CA ASN A 42 -7.65 -25.63 9.03
C ASN A 42 -6.32 -24.86 9.16
N ARG A 43 -6.13 -24.18 10.29
CA ARG A 43 -4.88 -23.44 10.56
C ARG A 43 -3.77 -24.42 10.88
N GLU A 44 -2.64 -24.20 10.24
CA GLU A 44 -1.38 -24.88 10.51
C GLU A 44 -0.36 -23.83 10.90
N TYR A 45 0.31 -24.03 12.04
CA TYR A 45 1.40 -23.17 12.49
C TYR A 45 2.67 -24.01 12.50
N ALA A 46 3.77 -23.43 12.04
CA ALA A 46 5.02 -24.16 11.87
C ALA A 46 5.56 -24.68 13.21
N HIS A 47 5.40 -23.88 14.28
CA HIS A 47 5.95 -24.16 15.61
C HIS A 47 4.97 -23.72 16.72
N GLU A 48 5.09 -24.34 17.92
CA GLU A 48 4.27 -23.99 19.09
C GLU A 48 4.39 -22.51 19.50
N HIS A 49 5.55 -21.89 19.26
CA HIS A 49 5.74 -20.47 19.51
C HIS A 49 4.84 -19.61 18.59
N GLU A 50 4.78 -19.93 17.29
CA GLU A 50 3.89 -19.24 16.35
C GLU A 50 2.42 -19.44 16.76
N LYS A 51 2.04 -20.67 17.12
CA LYS A 51 0.69 -20.95 17.63
C LYS A 51 0.35 -20.09 18.85
N HIS A 52 1.30 -19.91 19.78
CA HIS A 52 1.13 -19.05 20.94
C HIS A 52 0.98 -17.57 20.56
N SER A 53 1.79 -17.05 19.64
CA SER A 53 1.68 -15.67 19.15
C SER A 53 0.32 -15.43 18.46
N ARG A 54 -0.10 -16.38 17.62
CA ARG A 54 -1.40 -16.37 16.93
C ARG A 54 -2.57 -16.43 17.92
N PHE A 55 -2.42 -17.17 19.02
CA PHE A 55 -3.39 -17.18 20.11
C PHE A 55 -3.55 -15.81 20.77
N GLN A 56 -2.45 -15.08 21.03
CA GLN A 56 -2.55 -13.75 21.64
C GLN A 56 -3.29 -12.77 20.71
N ILE A 57 -2.97 -12.77 19.42
CA ILE A 57 -3.67 -11.96 18.42
C ILE A 57 -5.15 -12.32 18.35
N PHE A 58 -5.46 -13.63 18.32
CA PHE A 58 -6.82 -14.14 18.37
C PHE A 58 -7.57 -13.64 19.59
N LYS A 59 -6.95 -13.69 20.77
CA LYS A 59 -7.54 -13.23 22.02
C LYS A 59 -7.81 -11.73 22.01
N GLU A 60 -6.87 -10.91 21.52
CA GLU A 60 -7.07 -9.46 21.38
C GLU A 60 -8.23 -9.15 20.43
N ASN A 61 -8.33 -9.85 19.30
CA ASN A 61 -9.44 -9.68 18.37
C ASN A 61 -10.76 -10.18 18.98
N LEU A 62 -10.73 -11.24 19.80
CA LEU A 62 -11.88 -11.72 20.56
C LEU A 62 -12.39 -10.64 21.55
N GLU A 63 -11.49 -9.96 22.24
CA GLU A 63 -11.85 -8.82 23.11
C GLU A 63 -12.49 -7.67 22.32
N LYS A 64 -11.96 -7.35 21.12
CA LYS A 64 -12.53 -6.31 20.25
C LYS A 64 -13.95 -6.66 19.80
N ILE A 65 -14.21 -7.90 19.35
CA ILE A 65 -15.57 -8.27 18.94
C ILE A 65 -16.55 -8.22 20.12
N LEU A 66 -16.13 -8.61 21.32
CA LEU A 66 -16.96 -8.52 22.52
C LEU A 66 -17.33 -7.08 22.85
N GLN A 67 -16.36 -6.16 22.80
CA GLN A 67 -16.59 -4.72 23.01
C GLN A 67 -17.51 -4.11 21.95
N LEU A 68 -17.31 -4.46 20.67
CA LEU A 68 -18.14 -3.97 19.57
C LEU A 68 -19.59 -4.47 19.69
N ASN A 69 -19.76 -5.76 19.96
CA ASN A 69 -21.07 -6.37 20.18
C ASN A 69 -21.80 -5.75 21.39
N GLU A 70 -21.09 -5.49 22.49
CA GLU A 70 -21.65 -4.81 23.65
C GLU A 70 -22.05 -3.36 23.35
N LYS A 71 -21.19 -2.61 22.65
CA LYS A 71 -21.41 -1.20 22.29
C LYS A 71 -22.59 -1.03 21.36
N HIS A 72 -22.70 -1.88 20.35
CA HIS A 72 -23.73 -1.81 19.31
C HIS A 72 -24.97 -2.66 19.62
N LYS A 73 -24.96 -3.38 20.76
CA LYS A 73 -26.05 -4.30 21.17
C LYS A 73 -26.44 -5.26 20.04
N THR A 74 -25.43 -5.83 19.40
CA THR A 74 -25.54 -6.70 18.22
C THR A 74 -24.63 -7.92 18.37
N SER A 75 -24.88 -8.96 17.57
CA SER A 75 -23.97 -10.11 17.38
C SER A 75 -23.18 -10.04 16.07
N ALA A 76 -23.23 -8.89 15.37
CA ALA A 76 -22.65 -8.71 14.04
C ALA A 76 -21.16 -9.06 13.91
N PHE A 77 -20.42 -8.98 15.02
CA PHE A 77 -18.98 -9.25 15.05
C PHE A 77 -18.71 -10.63 15.65
N GLY A 78 -17.84 -11.41 15.01
CA GLY A 78 -17.64 -12.81 15.35
C GLY A 78 -16.24 -13.34 15.04
N ILE A 79 -16.02 -14.61 15.38
CA ILE A 79 -14.78 -15.31 15.05
C ILE A 79 -14.76 -15.58 13.54
N THR A 80 -14.02 -14.77 12.79
CA THR A 80 -13.80 -14.95 11.36
C THR A 80 -12.51 -15.72 11.07
N GLN A 81 -12.27 -16.07 9.81
CA GLN A 81 -10.99 -16.65 9.39
C GLN A 81 -9.78 -15.74 9.66
N PHE A 82 -9.94 -14.45 9.91
CA PHE A 82 -8.84 -13.49 10.07
C PHE A 82 -8.45 -13.22 11.53
N MET A 83 -9.07 -13.93 12.48
CA MET A 83 -8.93 -13.61 13.91
C MET A 83 -7.50 -13.76 14.43
N ASP A 84 -6.67 -14.60 13.82
CA ASP A 84 -5.26 -14.77 14.17
C ASP A 84 -4.31 -13.77 13.48
N LEU A 85 -4.86 -12.78 12.76
CA LEU A 85 -4.09 -11.73 12.09
C LEU A 85 -4.20 -10.40 12.85
N THR A 86 -3.12 -9.64 12.81
CA THR A 86 -3.15 -8.20 13.15
C THR A 86 -3.86 -7.42 12.04
N VAL A 87 -4.27 -6.18 12.33
CA VAL A 87 -4.88 -5.30 11.30
C VAL A 87 -3.87 -5.03 10.18
N GLU A 88 -2.58 -4.91 10.49
CA GLU A 88 -1.53 -4.67 9.49
C GLU A 88 -1.27 -5.90 8.62
N GLU A 89 -1.21 -7.11 9.20
CA GLU A 89 -1.12 -8.35 8.42
C GLU A 89 -2.37 -8.50 7.53
N PHE A 90 -3.56 -8.27 8.08
CA PHE A 90 -4.80 -8.30 7.31
C PHE A 90 -4.77 -7.29 6.16
N ARG A 91 -4.29 -6.07 6.42
CA ARG A 91 -4.14 -5.03 5.40
C ARG A 91 -3.16 -5.44 4.30
N SER A 92 -1.99 -5.92 4.68
CA SER A 92 -0.92 -6.34 3.74
C SER A 92 -1.33 -7.52 2.86
N MET A 93 -2.10 -8.47 3.41
CA MET A 93 -2.46 -9.71 2.72
C MET A 93 -3.76 -9.62 1.91
N TYR A 94 -4.74 -8.85 2.39
CA TYR A 94 -6.12 -8.86 1.85
C TYR A 94 -6.58 -7.52 1.28
N MET A 95 -5.78 -6.46 1.45
CA MET A 95 -6.04 -5.14 0.86
C MET A 95 -4.97 -4.83 -0.17
N GLY A 96 -5.28 -3.90 -1.06
CA GLY A 96 -4.34 -3.50 -2.10
C GLY A 96 -4.93 -2.43 -3.00
N LEU A 97 -5.87 -1.63 -2.51
CA LEU A 97 -6.21 -0.41 -3.22
C LEU A 97 -5.11 0.62 -2.96
N ASN A 98 -4.53 1.17 -4.01
CA ASN A 98 -3.52 2.23 -3.91
C ASN A 98 -4.09 3.57 -4.36
N VAL A 99 -4.48 4.42 -3.40
CA VAL A 99 -5.06 5.74 -3.67
C VAL A 99 -4.03 6.88 -3.78
N ALA A 100 -2.73 6.61 -3.58
CA ALA A 100 -1.69 7.63 -3.66
C ALA A 100 -1.56 8.15 -5.10
N ASP A 101 -1.49 9.47 -5.27
CA ASP A 101 -1.38 10.16 -6.57
C ASP A 101 -2.51 9.86 -7.59
N TYR A 102 -3.69 9.46 -7.11
CA TYR A 102 -4.81 9.08 -7.97
C TYR A 102 -5.24 10.19 -8.94
N LYS A 103 -5.00 9.92 -10.22
CA LYS A 103 -5.70 10.55 -11.36
C LYS A 103 -6.38 9.44 -12.13
N SER A 104 -7.69 9.54 -12.34
CA SER A 104 -8.39 8.49 -13.06
C SER A 104 -7.84 8.32 -14.48
N ASP A 105 -7.53 7.08 -14.83
CA ASP A 105 -7.23 6.67 -16.19
C ASP A 105 -8.49 6.61 -17.07
N CYS A 106 -9.70 6.84 -16.54
CA CYS A 106 -10.97 6.76 -17.27
C CYS A 106 -11.66 8.14 -17.32
N PRO A 107 -12.38 8.46 -18.42
CA PRO A 107 -13.18 9.68 -18.49
C PRO A 107 -14.18 9.80 -17.33
N TYR A 108 -14.19 10.97 -16.68
CA TYR A 108 -15.10 11.25 -15.57
C TYR A 108 -16.54 11.44 -16.02
N LYS A 109 -17.44 10.97 -15.15
CA LYS A 109 -18.89 11.15 -15.21
C LYS A 109 -19.35 11.76 -13.90
N THR A 110 -20.21 12.77 -14.00
CA THR A 110 -20.73 13.53 -12.87
C THR A 110 -22.23 13.29 -12.71
N ASP A 111 -22.86 13.88 -11.69
CA ASP A 111 -24.30 13.81 -11.49
C ASP A 111 -25.11 14.20 -12.75
N ALA A 112 -24.61 15.15 -13.54
CA ALA A 112 -25.26 15.60 -14.78
C ALA A 112 -25.28 14.52 -15.88
N ASP A 113 -24.35 13.56 -15.82
CA ASP A 113 -24.29 12.44 -16.76
C ASP A 113 -25.20 11.27 -16.35
N ILE A 114 -25.71 11.26 -15.12
CA ILE A 114 -26.56 10.19 -14.58
C ILE A 114 -28.01 10.66 -14.59
N PRO A 115 -28.84 10.19 -15.55
CA PRO A 115 -30.23 10.60 -15.64
C PRO A 115 -30.98 10.23 -14.36
N ASP A 116 -31.87 11.12 -13.91
CA ASP A 116 -32.82 10.76 -12.88
C ASP A 116 -33.66 9.57 -13.33
N SER A 117 -33.86 8.61 -12.42
CA SER A 117 -34.66 7.43 -12.68
C SER A 117 -35.48 7.09 -11.44
N ASP A 118 -36.62 6.41 -11.67
CA ASP A 118 -37.46 5.84 -10.61
C ASP A 118 -36.81 4.55 -10.06
N ALA A 119 -35.55 4.64 -9.64
CA ALA A 119 -34.85 3.53 -9.00
C ALA A 119 -35.62 3.13 -7.72
N PRO A 120 -35.95 1.84 -7.53
CA PRO A 120 -36.71 1.40 -6.36
C PRO A 120 -35.93 1.68 -5.07
N GLU A 121 -36.59 1.58 -3.91
CA GLU A 121 -35.94 1.75 -2.59
C GLU A 121 -35.02 0.59 -2.21
N SER A 122 -35.24 -0.59 -2.78
CA SER A 122 -34.39 -1.77 -2.61
C SER A 122 -34.22 -2.47 -3.95
N PHE A 123 -33.00 -2.90 -4.23
CA PHE A 123 -32.63 -3.59 -5.46
C PHE A 123 -31.36 -4.40 -5.25
N ASP A 124 -31.34 -5.64 -5.73
CA ASP A 124 -30.17 -6.52 -5.63
C ASP A 124 -29.89 -7.21 -6.96
N TRP A 125 -28.73 -6.94 -7.57
CA TRP A 125 -28.35 -7.56 -8.84
C TRP A 125 -28.21 -9.09 -8.73
N ARG A 126 -28.06 -9.66 -7.54
CA ARG A 126 -28.06 -11.12 -7.33
C ARG A 126 -29.40 -11.74 -7.74
N ASP A 127 -30.52 -11.08 -7.43
CA ASP A 127 -31.87 -11.53 -7.77
C ASP A 127 -32.18 -11.41 -9.28
N HIS A 128 -31.35 -10.66 -10.01
CA HIS A 128 -31.51 -10.38 -11.43
C HIS A 128 -30.44 -11.05 -12.31
N ASN A 129 -29.71 -12.03 -11.76
CA ASN A 129 -28.61 -12.70 -12.45
C ASN A 129 -27.62 -11.69 -13.04
N GLY A 130 -27.26 -10.67 -12.26
CA GLY A 130 -26.38 -9.58 -12.65
C GLY A 130 -24.97 -9.66 -12.06
N VAL A 131 -24.68 -10.71 -11.28
CA VAL A 131 -23.41 -10.89 -10.56
C VAL A 131 -22.94 -12.33 -10.69
N THR A 132 -21.64 -12.55 -10.88
CA THR A 132 -20.99 -13.87 -10.87
C THR A 132 -20.76 -14.39 -9.44
N PRO A 133 -20.39 -15.69 -9.26
CA PRO A 133 -20.01 -16.22 -7.95
C PRO A 133 -18.88 -15.42 -7.27
N VAL A 134 -18.83 -15.47 -5.93
CA VAL A 134 -17.73 -14.87 -5.16
C VAL A 134 -16.43 -15.66 -5.36
N LYS A 135 -15.33 -14.94 -5.59
CA LYS A 135 -13.98 -15.50 -5.73
C LYS A 135 -13.15 -15.25 -4.47
N ASN A 136 -11.91 -15.75 -4.46
CA ASN A 136 -10.97 -15.57 -3.35
C ASN A 136 -9.61 -15.08 -3.85
N GLN A 137 -9.21 -13.88 -3.43
CA GLN A 137 -7.94 -13.25 -3.77
C GLN A 137 -6.73 -13.89 -3.05
N LEU A 138 -6.97 -14.80 -2.10
CA LEU A 138 -5.94 -15.42 -1.28
C LEU A 138 -5.17 -14.34 -0.50
N THR A 139 -3.84 -14.46 -0.38
CA THR A 139 -2.98 -13.57 0.41
C THR A 139 -2.24 -12.55 -0.47
N CYS A 140 -2.85 -12.14 -1.57
CA CYS A 140 -2.34 -11.15 -2.50
C CYS A 140 -3.22 -9.90 -2.45
N GLY A 141 -2.61 -8.72 -2.41
CA GLY A 141 -3.29 -7.42 -2.42
C GLY A 141 -3.91 -7.05 -3.76
N SER A 142 -4.69 -7.96 -4.36
CA SER A 142 -5.26 -7.86 -5.70
C SER A 142 -6.75 -7.48 -5.70
N CYS A 143 -7.29 -6.95 -4.60
CA CYS A 143 -8.70 -6.58 -4.50
C CYS A 143 -9.16 -5.66 -5.64
N TYR A 144 -8.29 -4.76 -6.12
CA TYR A 144 -8.54 -3.86 -7.25
C TYR A 144 -8.78 -4.62 -8.56
N ALA A 145 -8.09 -5.75 -8.78
CA ALA A 145 -8.31 -6.64 -9.91
C ALA A 145 -9.67 -7.33 -9.78
N PHE A 146 -9.96 -7.95 -8.63
CA PHE A 146 -11.24 -8.65 -8.39
C PHE A 146 -12.46 -7.72 -8.49
N SER A 147 -12.38 -6.50 -7.96
CA SER A 147 -13.44 -5.50 -8.09
C SER A 147 -13.69 -5.13 -9.55
N SER A 148 -12.62 -4.95 -10.33
CA SER A 148 -12.70 -4.56 -11.75
C SER A 148 -13.19 -5.69 -12.63
N ILE A 149 -12.64 -6.90 -12.46
CA ILE A 149 -13.07 -8.09 -13.19
C ILE A 149 -14.52 -8.42 -12.85
N GLY A 150 -14.92 -8.36 -11.58
CA GLY A 150 -16.31 -8.52 -11.17
C GLY A 150 -17.26 -7.51 -11.84
N ASN A 151 -16.81 -6.27 -12.08
CA ASN A 151 -17.57 -5.31 -12.87
C ASN A 151 -17.70 -5.76 -14.33
N ILE A 152 -16.62 -6.15 -15.01
CA ILE A 152 -16.65 -6.58 -16.42
C ILE A 152 -17.54 -7.81 -16.59
N GLU A 153 -17.42 -8.80 -15.70
CA GLU A 153 -18.24 -9.99 -15.68
C GLU A 153 -19.72 -9.64 -15.51
N SER A 154 -20.04 -8.74 -14.57
CA SER A 154 -21.41 -8.28 -14.34
C SER A 154 -21.98 -7.55 -15.56
N GLN A 155 -21.21 -6.65 -16.18
CA GLN A 155 -21.60 -5.97 -17.41
C GLN A 155 -21.85 -6.97 -18.55
N TYR A 156 -21.00 -8.00 -18.66
CA TYR A 156 -21.11 -9.02 -19.70
C TYR A 156 -22.34 -9.90 -19.48
N LEU A 157 -22.56 -10.31 -18.24
CA LEU A 157 -23.68 -11.12 -17.82
C LEU A 157 -25.02 -10.37 -18.01
N ILE A 158 -25.10 -9.10 -17.60
CA ILE A 158 -26.32 -8.29 -17.78
C ILE A 158 -26.66 -8.12 -19.25
N LYS A 159 -25.65 -7.85 -20.10
CA LYS A 159 -25.81 -7.58 -21.53
C LYS A 159 -26.11 -8.82 -22.36
N ASN A 160 -25.36 -9.90 -22.13
CA ASN A 160 -25.38 -11.11 -22.97
C ASN A 160 -26.16 -12.27 -22.33
N LYS A 161 -26.57 -12.15 -21.06
CA LYS A 161 -27.23 -13.21 -20.28
C LYS A 161 -26.40 -14.49 -20.18
N GLN A 162 -25.08 -14.34 -20.28
CA GLN A 162 -24.11 -15.42 -20.21
C GLN A 162 -23.08 -15.08 -19.13
N ALA A 163 -22.89 -16.01 -18.19
CA ALA A 163 -21.83 -15.90 -17.21
C ALA A 163 -20.48 -16.22 -17.87
N LEU A 164 -19.45 -15.48 -17.47
CA LEU A 164 -18.09 -15.69 -17.89
C LEU A 164 -17.19 -15.51 -16.68
N ASP A 165 -16.22 -16.40 -16.54
CA ASP A 165 -15.19 -16.33 -15.51
C ASP A 165 -13.92 -15.77 -16.15
N LEU A 166 -13.55 -14.56 -15.74
CA LEU A 166 -12.47 -13.77 -16.34
C LEU A 166 -11.23 -13.76 -15.44
N SER A 167 -10.05 -13.65 -16.05
CA SER A 167 -8.78 -13.79 -15.35
C SER A 167 -8.40 -12.55 -14.54
N GLU A 168 -8.38 -12.66 -13.22
CA GLU A 168 -7.69 -11.67 -12.38
C GLU A 168 -6.17 -11.76 -12.52
N GLN A 169 -5.62 -12.95 -12.80
CA GLN A 169 -4.18 -13.15 -12.91
C GLN A 169 -3.55 -12.37 -14.05
N GLN A 170 -4.23 -12.26 -15.19
CA GLN A 170 -3.77 -11.42 -16.28
C GLN A 170 -3.59 -9.97 -15.81
N VAL A 171 -4.49 -9.46 -14.98
CA VAL A 171 -4.36 -8.10 -14.43
C VAL A 171 -3.15 -8.03 -13.50
N VAL A 172 -3.02 -8.97 -12.57
CA VAL A 172 -1.89 -9.02 -11.62
C VAL A 172 -0.53 -9.09 -12.33
N ASP A 173 -0.40 -9.87 -13.38
CA ASP A 173 0.89 -10.12 -14.05
C ASP A 173 1.22 -9.11 -15.17
N CYS A 174 0.20 -8.59 -15.87
CA CYS A 174 0.41 -7.84 -17.11
C CYS A 174 0.11 -6.34 -16.99
N ASP A 175 -0.62 -5.90 -15.95
CA ASP A 175 -0.95 -4.50 -15.78
C ASP A 175 0.26 -3.71 -15.25
N ARG A 176 0.95 -3.01 -16.16
CA ARG A 176 2.12 -2.18 -15.82
C ARG A 176 1.78 -0.87 -15.13
N ARG A 177 0.50 -0.52 -14.99
CA ARG A 177 0.04 0.70 -14.29
C ARG A 177 -0.14 0.44 -12.80
N ASN A 178 -0.34 -0.82 -12.44
CA ASN A 178 -0.57 -1.28 -11.08
C ASN A 178 0.61 -2.10 -10.56
N GLY A 179 0.65 -2.34 -9.25
CA GLY A 179 1.76 -2.99 -8.56
C GLY A 179 1.57 -4.48 -8.28
N GLY A 180 0.79 -5.20 -9.10
CA GLY A 180 0.55 -6.64 -8.90
C GLY A 180 -0.13 -6.92 -7.56
N CYS A 181 0.52 -7.70 -6.68
CA CYS A 181 0.04 -7.97 -5.32
C CYS A 181 0.35 -6.83 -4.34
N SER A 182 1.17 -5.85 -4.73
CA SER A 182 1.42 -4.63 -3.94
C SER A 182 0.30 -3.58 -4.08
N GLY A 183 -0.71 -3.88 -4.90
CA GLY A 183 -1.93 -3.09 -5.02
C GLY A 183 -2.06 -2.27 -6.30
N GLY A 184 -3.21 -1.63 -6.47
CA GLY A 184 -3.58 -0.93 -7.70
C GLY A 184 -4.93 -0.22 -7.61
N MET A 185 -5.39 0.28 -8.77
CA MET A 185 -6.61 1.07 -8.94
C MET A 185 -7.52 0.52 -10.03
N MET A 186 -8.83 0.51 -9.77
CA MET A 186 -9.82 -0.11 -10.66
C MET A 186 -9.90 0.55 -12.03
N SER A 187 -9.81 1.89 -12.09
CA SER A 187 -9.82 2.61 -13.37
C SER A 187 -8.61 2.26 -14.24
N SER A 188 -7.43 2.10 -13.64
CA SER A 188 -6.21 1.66 -14.31
C SER A 188 -6.32 0.24 -14.85
N VAL A 189 -7.01 -0.67 -14.14
CA VAL A 189 -7.29 -2.03 -14.65
C VAL A 189 -8.10 -1.97 -15.94
N PHE A 190 -9.18 -1.19 -15.97
CA PHE A 190 -9.99 -1.07 -17.20
C PHE A 190 -9.16 -0.51 -18.36
N ARG A 191 -8.31 0.50 -18.09
CA ARG A 191 -7.42 1.09 -19.10
C ARG A 191 -6.39 0.09 -19.61
N SER A 192 -5.76 -0.66 -18.71
CA SER A 192 -4.82 -1.75 -19.01
C SER A 192 -5.45 -2.81 -19.92
N ILE A 193 -6.67 -3.26 -19.62
CA ILE A 193 -7.39 -4.26 -20.43
C ILE A 193 -7.73 -3.71 -21.82
N ILE A 194 -8.10 -2.42 -21.94
CA ILE A 194 -8.34 -1.76 -23.23
C ILE A 194 -7.05 -1.77 -24.07
N GLU A 195 -5.92 -1.41 -23.47
CA GLU A 195 -4.61 -1.31 -24.12
C GLU A 195 -4.04 -2.68 -24.52
N ALA A 196 -4.22 -3.70 -23.67
CA ALA A 196 -3.89 -5.09 -23.96
C ALA A 196 -4.75 -5.69 -25.09
N GLY A 197 -5.87 -5.05 -25.44
CA GLY A 197 -6.79 -5.50 -26.48
C GLY A 197 -7.81 -6.55 -26.01
N GLY A 198 -7.93 -6.76 -24.70
CA GLY A 198 -8.93 -7.62 -24.06
C GLY A 198 -8.42 -8.36 -22.82
N ILE A 199 -9.33 -9.15 -22.23
CA ILE A 199 -9.09 -9.97 -21.04
C ILE A 199 -9.38 -11.45 -21.36
N ALA A 200 -8.51 -12.35 -20.89
CA ALA A 200 -8.64 -13.79 -21.00
C ALA A 200 -9.67 -14.36 -20.01
N SER A 201 -10.08 -15.61 -20.24
CA SER A 201 -10.87 -16.35 -19.27
C SER A 201 -10.00 -16.84 -18.10
N GLU A 202 -10.59 -17.06 -16.94
CA GLU A 202 -9.92 -17.67 -15.79
C GLU A 202 -9.35 -19.06 -16.15
N GLY A 203 -10.03 -19.83 -17.01
CA GLY A 203 -9.53 -21.12 -17.47
C GLY A 203 -8.29 -21.03 -18.38
N ASP A 204 -8.14 -19.93 -19.12
CA ASP A 204 -6.99 -19.72 -20.01
C ASP A 204 -5.80 -19.07 -19.30
N TYR A 205 -6.05 -18.33 -18.21
CA TYR A 205 -5.04 -17.69 -17.39
C TYR A 205 -5.47 -17.73 -15.90
N PRO A 206 -5.27 -18.87 -15.21
CA PRO A 206 -5.80 -19.07 -13.86
C PRO A 206 -5.12 -18.21 -12.78
N TYR A 207 -5.89 -17.83 -11.77
CA TYR A 207 -5.42 -17.14 -10.59
C TYR A 207 -4.59 -18.04 -9.67
N ILE A 208 -3.40 -17.55 -9.31
CA ILE A 208 -2.45 -18.28 -8.46
C ILE A 208 -2.22 -17.62 -7.10
N GLY A 209 -2.81 -16.44 -6.85
CA GLY A 209 -2.67 -15.76 -5.55
C GLY A 209 -1.31 -15.12 -5.30
N GLY A 210 -0.59 -14.77 -6.37
CA GLY A 210 0.75 -14.18 -6.32
C GLY A 210 1.12 -13.56 -7.67
N GLU A 211 2.27 -12.89 -7.74
CA GLU A 211 2.79 -12.32 -8.99
C GLU A 211 3.52 -13.38 -9.83
N GLY A 212 3.25 -13.37 -11.13
CA GLY A 212 3.92 -14.17 -12.14
C GLY A 212 4.46 -13.31 -13.29
N ASN A 213 5.05 -13.99 -14.28
CA ASN A 213 5.42 -13.32 -15.53
C ASN A 213 4.18 -13.19 -16.41
N CYS A 214 3.96 -12.01 -17.00
CA CYS A 214 2.88 -11.80 -17.96
C CYS A 214 2.94 -12.81 -19.12
N ALA A 215 1.99 -13.74 -19.14
CA ALA A 215 1.86 -14.81 -20.14
C ALA A 215 0.60 -14.63 -21.01
N PHE A 216 0.09 -13.41 -21.11
CA PHE A 216 -1.15 -13.12 -21.81
C PHE A 216 -1.05 -13.43 -23.31
N ASP A 217 -1.95 -14.29 -23.78
CA ASP A 217 -2.11 -14.65 -25.19
C ASP A 217 -3.32 -13.92 -25.80
N ALA A 218 -3.03 -12.91 -26.64
CA ALA A 218 -4.06 -12.12 -27.31
C ALA A 218 -5.01 -12.95 -28.20
N SER A 219 -4.64 -14.17 -28.60
CA SER A 219 -5.50 -15.07 -29.36
C SER A 219 -6.64 -15.70 -28.52
N LYS A 220 -6.47 -15.70 -27.20
CA LYS A 220 -7.38 -16.23 -26.16
C LYS A 220 -8.22 -15.17 -25.47
N VAL A 221 -8.31 -13.96 -26.02
CA VAL A 221 -9.18 -12.91 -25.49
C VAL A 221 -10.63 -13.40 -25.42
N ALA A 222 -11.19 -13.36 -24.22
CA ALA A 222 -12.57 -13.70 -23.93
C ALA A 222 -13.48 -12.47 -24.04
N VAL A 223 -13.07 -11.31 -23.51
CA VAL A 223 -13.84 -10.05 -23.54
C VAL A 223 -12.96 -8.88 -23.96
N LYS A 224 -13.56 -7.92 -24.69
CA LYS A 224 -12.94 -6.64 -25.06
C LYS A 224 -13.75 -5.47 -24.52
N LEU A 225 -13.04 -4.49 -23.98
CA LEU A 225 -13.61 -3.22 -23.56
C LEU A 225 -13.50 -2.18 -24.69
N ALA A 226 -14.58 -1.42 -24.91
CA ALA A 226 -14.58 -0.24 -25.78
C ALA A 226 -14.20 1.04 -25.04
N GLY A 227 -14.28 1.03 -23.70
CA GLY A 227 -13.99 2.17 -22.86
C GLY A 227 -14.24 1.86 -21.39
N CYS A 228 -14.14 2.89 -20.58
CA CYS A 228 -14.43 2.87 -19.15
C CYS A 228 -14.88 4.26 -18.70
N HIS A 229 -15.44 4.34 -17.50
CA HIS A 229 -15.83 5.58 -16.83
C HIS A 229 -15.32 5.56 -15.40
N SER A 230 -14.85 6.70 -14.93
CA SER A 230 -14.81 7.00 -13.50
C SER A 230 -15.97 7.91 -13.15
N TYR A 231 -16.45 7.82 -11.93
CA TYR A 231 -17.54 8.65 -11.45
C TYR A 231 -17.03 9.59 -10.38
N ASN A 232 -17.62 10.79 -10.33
CA ASN A 232 -17.51 11.73 -9.23
C ASN A 232 -18.93 12.20 -8.91
N LEU A 233 -19.59 11.47 -8.01
CA LEU A 233 -21.00 11.69 -7.68
C LEU A 233 -21.15 12.40 -6.33
N THR A 234 -22.06 13.37 -6.28
CA THR A 234 -22.23 14.19 -5.07
C THR A 234 -23.25 13.65 -4.08
N SER A 235 -24.03 12.63 -4.47
CA SER A 235 -25.06 12.05 -3.60
C SER A 235 -25.17 10.53 -3.74
N GLN A 236 -25.53 9.88 -2.63
CA GLN A 236 -25.82 8.44 -2.60
C GLN A 236 -27.06 8.07 -3.44
N GLU A 237 -27.98 9.01 -3.65
CA GLU A 237 -29.13 8.81 -4.54
C GLU A 237 -28.65 8.67 -6.00
N LYS A 238 -27.65 9.44 -6.43
CA LYS A 238 -27.04 9.27 -7.75
C LYS A 238 -26.29 7.95 -7.88
N VAL A 239 -25.63 7.49 -6.82
CA VAL A 239 -25.01 6.15 -6.77
C VAL A 239 -26.09 5.06 -6.93
N LYS A 240 -27.23 5.20 -6.25
CA LYS A 240 -28.38 4.30 -6.34
C LYS A 240 -28.93 4.21 -7.76
N GLN A 241 -29.14 5.36 -8.39
CA GLN A 241 -29.60 5.47 -9.78
C GLN A 241 -28.60 4.87 -10.78
N LEU A 242 -27.30 5.18 -10.62
CA LEU A 242 -26.23 4.63 -11.46
C LEU A 242 -26.21 3.09 -11.36
N LEU A 243 -26.23 2.55 -10.15
CA LEU A 243 -26.17 1.11 -9.89
C LEU A 243 -27.39 0.38 -10.48
N HIS A 244 -28.59 0.92 -10.29
CA HIS A 244 -29.82 0.35 -10.82
C HIS A 244 -29.85 0.39 -12.36
N GLN A 245 -29.40 1.49 -12.97
CA GLN A 245 -29.50 1.68 -14.41
C GLN A 245 -28.39 0.97 -15.19
N TYR A 246 -27.16 0.93 -14.64
CA TYR A 246 -25.97 0.49 -15.38
C TYR A 246 -25.35 -0.80 -14.86
N GLY A 247 -25.81 -1.36 -13.74
CA GLY A 247 -25.23 -2.59 -13.20
C GLY A 247 -24.24 -2.35 -12.05
N PRO A 248 -23.67 -3.43 -11.49
CA PRO A 248 -22.68 -3.38 -10.43
C PRO A 248 -21.48 -2.47 -10.73
N ILE A 249 -20.98 -1.77 -9.71
CA ILE A 249 -19.94 -0.72 -9.85
C ILE A 249 -18.74 -1.06 -8.95
N SER A 250 -17.53 -0.89 -9.47
CA SER A 250 -16.32 -1.01 -8.66
C SER A 250 -16.20 0.21 -7.74
N ILE A 251 -16.11 -0.02 -6.44
CA ILE A 251 -16.01 1.03 -5.42
C ILE A 251 -14.81 0.81 -4.49
N ALA A 252 -14.40 1.88 -3.82
CA ALA A 252 -13.33 1.88 -2.82
C ALA A 252 -13.90 2.18 -1.44
N ILE A 253 -13.47 1.43 -0.42
CA ILE A 253 -13.93 1.57 0.98
C ILE A 253 -12.76 1.43 1.97
N LYS A 254 -13.02 1.83 3.23
CA LYS A 254 -12.18 1.53 4.39
C LYS A 254 -12.56 0.16 4.93
N ALA A 255 -11.61 -0.77 5.01
CA ALA A 255 -11.93 -2.17 5.27
C ALA A 255 -11.24 -2.81 6.47
N ASP A 256 -10.43 -2.07 7.23
CA ASP A 256 -9.65 -2.61 8.35
C ASP A 256 -10.54 -3.37 9.36
N SER A 257 -11.66 -2.77 9.75
CA SER A 257 -12.61 -3.38 10.70
C SER A 257 -13.39 -4.58 10.12
N LEU A 258 -13.36 -4.80 8.80
CA LEU A 258 -14.09 -5.90 8.17
C LEU A 258 -13.50 -7.27 8.50
N MET A 259 -12.30 -7.35 9.07
CA MET A 259 -11.76 -8.62 9.57
C MET A 259 -12.60 -9.20 10.72
N LEU A 260 -13.41 -8.39 11.40
CA LEU A 260 -14.17 -8.78 12.59
C LEU A 260 -15.65 -9.08 12.32
N VAL A 261 -16.12 -8.91 11.08
CA VAL A 261 -17.54 -9.04 10.71
C VAL A 261 -17.86 -10.48 10.33
N ASP A 262 -18.84 -11.09 11.01
CA ASP A 262 -19.25 -12.51 10.86
C ASP A 262 -20.72 -12.68 10.44
N GLU A 263 -21.59 -11.68 10.68
CA GLU A 263 -23.03 -11.80 10.37
C GLU A 263 -23.49 -10.88 9.23
N ASN A 264 -24.66 -11.19 8.68
CA ASN A 264 -25.33 -10.45 7.59
C ASN A 264 -25.94 -9.11 8.03
N ASN A 265 -25.50 -8.57 9.17
CA ASN A 265 -25.99 -7.31 9.70
C ASN A 265 -25.41 -6.13 8.91
N VAL A 266 -26.11 -5.00 8.95
CA VAL A 266 -25.62 -3.75 8.38
C VAL A 266 -24.47 -3.24 9.25
N ILE A 267 -23.28 -3.14 8.66
CA ILE A 267 -22.09 -2.63 9.33
C ILE A 267 -22.28 -1.13 9.56
N PRO A 268 -22.27 -0.65 10.83
CA PRO A 268 -22.42 0.76 11.12
C PRO A 268 -21.19 1.55 10.68
N ASP A 269 -21.40 2.78 10.19
CA ASP A 269 -20.27 3.64 9.79
C ASP A 269 -19.31 3.92 10.92
N SER A 270 -19.80 4.04 12.15
CA SER A 270 -18.95 4.22 13.34
C SER A 270 -17.93 3.08 13.56
N VAL A 271 -18.07 1.95 12.86
CA VAL A 271 -17.15 0.81 12.94
C VAL A 271 -16.19 0.78 11.75
N CYS A 272 -16.69 0.98 10.53
CA CYS A 272 -15.87 0.84 9.32
C CYS A 272 -15.30 2.15 8.79
N ASP A 273 -15.87 3.31 9.13
CA ASP A 273 -15.35 4.62 8.72
C ASP A 273 -14.18 5.07 9.61
N GLN A 274 -13.15 4.22 9.69
CA GLN A 274 -11.93 4.43 10.46
C GLN A 274 -10.71 4.24 9.54
N GLY A 275 -9.70 5.09 9.69
CA GLY A 275 -8.49 5.03 8.86
C GLY A 275 -8.68 5.55 7.43
N SER A 276 -7.84 5.05 6.51
CA SER A 276 -7.81 5.41 5.10
C SER A 276 -8.46 4.36 4.21
N VAL A 277 -8.94 4.80 3.05
CA VAL A 277 -9.56 3.92 2.05
C VAL A 277 -8.49 3.02 1.44
N ASN A 278 -8.70 1.71 1.50
CA ASN A 278 -7.65 0.72 1.25
C ASN A 278 -8.14 -0.56 0.56
N HIS A 279 -9.46 -0.72 0.35
CA HIS A 279 -10.02 -1.93 -0.26
C HIS A 279 -10.94 -1.62 -1.44
N ALA A 280 -10.81 -2.42 -2.49
CA ALA A 280 -11.66 -2.35 -3.67
C ALA A 280 -12.67 -3.50 -3.64
N VAL A 281 -13.95 -3.16 -3.80
CA VAL A 281 -15.06 -4.12 -3.75
C VAL A 281 -16.07 -3.81 -4.85
N LEU A 282 -17.04 -4.69 -5.07
CA LEU A 282 -18.07 -4.50 -6.08
C LEU A 282 -19.41 -4.19 -5.41
N LEU A 283 -19.95 -3.01 -5.66
CA LEU A 283 -21.27 -2.60 -5.20
C LEU A 283 -22.34 -3.25 -6.09
N VAL A 284 -23.23 -4.07 -5.51
CA VAL A 284 -24.17 -4.92 -6.26
C VAL A 284 -25.64 -4.67 -5.95
N GLY A 285 -25.94 -3.91 -4.91
CA GLY A 285 -27.32 -3.63 -4.54
C GLY A 285 -27.45 -2.67 -3.39
N TYR A 286 -28.68 -2.46 -2.96
CA TYR A 286 -29.05 -1.64 -1.81
C TYR A 286 -30.41 -2.06 -1.28
N GLY A 287 -30.64 -1.82 0.00
CA GLY A 287 -31.87 -2.21 0.68
C GLY A 287 -32.26 -1.22 1.76
N THR A 288 -33.44 -1.47 2.34
CA THR A 288 -33.95 -0.75 3.52
C THR A 288 -34.47 -1.70 4.60
N GLU A 289 -34.40 -3.02 4.42
CA GLU A 289 -34.78 -3.95 5.49
C GLU A 289 -33.82 -3.85 6.68
N GLY A 290 -34.38 -3.69 7.87
CA GLY A 290 -33.63 -3.32 9.08
C GLY A 290 -33.20 -1.86 9.00
N GLU A 291 -31.97 -1.63 8.54
CA GLU A 291 -31.38 -0.30 8.35
C GLU A 291 -31.07 -0.08 6.86
N PRO A 292 -31.20 1.14 6.32
CA PRO A 292 -30.78 1.43 4.95
C PRO A 292 -29.32 1.06 4.72
N HIS A 293 -29.07 0.29 3.65
CA HIS A 293 -27.75 -0.27 3.41
C HIS A 293 -27.42 -0.42 1.91
N TRP A 294 -26.14 -0.56 1.65
CA TRP A 294 -25.56 -1.07 0.41
C TRP A 294 -25.28 -2.56 0.54
N ILE A 295 -25.37 -3.29 -0.56
CA ILE A 295 -25.01 -4.71 -0.67
C ILE A 295 -23.72 -4.78 -1.48
N VAL A 296 -22.69 -5.40 -0.92
CA VAL A 296 -21.33 -5.36 -1.45
C VAL A 296 -20.78 -6.77 -1.60
N LYS A 297 -20.28 -7.09 -2.80
CA LYS A 297 -19.57 -8.34 -3.09
C LYS A 297 -18.10 -8.18 -2.73
N ASN A 298 -17.59 -9.10 -1.91
CA ASN A 298 -16.19 -9.15 -1.54
C ASN A 298 -15.43 -10.23 -2.34
N SER A 299 -14.12 -10.33 -2.11
CA SER A 299 -13.20 -11.24 -2.81
C SER A 299 -12.38 -12.10 -1.83
N TRP A 300 -12.93 -12.40 -0.65
CA TRP A 300 -12.27 -13.20 0.39
C TRP A 300 -12.86 -14.61 0.54
N GLY A 301 -13.53 -15.10 -0.51
CA GLY A 301 -14.27 -16.36 -0.50
C GLY A 301 -15.62 -16.29 0.23
N THR A 302 -16.37 -17.39 0.18
CA THR A 302 -17.74 -17.48 0.72
C THR A 302 -17.81 -17.78 2.21
N LYS A 303 -16.68 -18.11 2.86
CA LYS A 303 -16.64 -18.54 4.26
C LYS A 303 -16.72 -17.40 5.30
N LYS A 304 -16.76 -16.14 4.87
CA LYS A 304 -16.63 -14.97 5.77
C LYS A 304 -17.96 -14.43 6.31
N THR A 305 -18.99 -14.34 5.47
CA THR A 305 -20.31 -13.67 5.65
C THR A 305 -21.24 -14.12 4.51
N ASP A 306 -22.57 -13.88 4.54
CA ASP A 306 -23.59 -14.08 3.46
C ASP A 306 -23.10 -14.60 2.09
N ASP A 307 -22.55 -15.81 2.03
CA ASP A 307 -21.90 -16.35 0.82
C ASP A 307 -20.90 -15.40 0.12
N GLY A 308 -20.15 -14.61 0.90
CA GLY A 308 -19.10 -13.69 0.46
C GLY A 308 -19.54 -12.23 0.26
N TYR A 309 -20.75 -11.88 0.68
CA TYR A 309 -21.29 -10.52 0.63
C TYR A 309 -21.37 -9.89 2.03
N PHE A 310 -21.38 -8.56 2.10
CA PHE A 310 -21.66 -7.83 3.33
C PHE A 310 -22.54 -6.61 3.06
N LYS A 311 -23.16 -6.09 4.13
CA LYS A 311 -24.00 -4.89 4.09
C LYS A 311 -23.32 -3.75 4.80
N MET A 312 -23.22 -2.57 4.18
CA MET A 312 -22.70 -1.36 4.82
C MET A 312 -23.76 -0.28 4.90
N GLN A 313 -23.78 0.49 5.98
CA GLN A 313 -24.78 1.52 6.22
C GLN A 313 -24.86 2.53 5.06
N ARG A 314 -26.08 2.94 4.70
CA ARG A 314 -26.41 3.90 3.63
C ARG A 314 -27.33 4.97 4.18
N GLY A 315 -27.33 6.16 3.57
CA GLY A 315 -28.23 7.26 3.91
C GLY A 315 -27.53 8.62 3.89
N GLU A 316 -28.31 9.70 4.02
CA GLU A 316 -27.78 11.08 3.94
C GLU A 316 -26.71 11.40 4.99
N ASN A 317 -26.76 10.76 6.16
CA ASN A 317 -25.80 10.95 7.25
C ASN A 317 -24.71 9.86 7.29
N ALA A 318 -24.70 8.95 6.31
CA ALA A 318 -23.77 7.83 6.25
C ALA A 318 -22.58 8.18 5.32
N GLN A 319 -21.36 7.89 5.78
CA GLN A 319 -20.15 7.85 4.96
C GLN A 319 -19.97 6.50 4.24
N SER A 320 -20.78 5.49 4.57
CA SER A 320 -20.76 4.15 3.95
C SER A 320 -19.35 3.55 3.95
N CYS A 321 -18.73 3.45 5.13
CA CYS A 321 -17.34 3.01 5.30
C CYS A 321 -16.31 3.87 4.54
N GLY A 322 -16.57 5.18 4.44
CA GLY A 322 -15.72 6.12 3.70
C GLY A 322 -15.73 5.86 2.19
N MET A 323 -16.84 5.36 1.64
CA MET A 323 -16.98 5.08 0.21
C MET A 323 -16.67 6.35 -0.60
N MET A 324 -15.57 6.30 -1.37
CA MET A 324 -15.10 7.46 -2.15
C MET A 324 -15.84 7.56 -3.47
N ASN A 325 -16.73 8.55 -3.58
CA ASN A 325 -17.58 8.75 -4.77
C ASN A 325 -16.80 9.19 -6.02
N ASP A 326 -15.55 9.60 -5.90
CA ASP A 326 -14.63 10.01 -6.96
C ASP A 326 -13.64 8.90 -7.42
N ILE A 327 -13.67 7.74 -6.74
CA ILE A 327 -12.85 6.55 -7.06
C ILE A 327 -13.72 5.41 -7.63
N MET A 328 -15.01 5.62 -7.77
CA MET A 328 -15.92 4.68 -8.41
C MET A 328 -15.58 4.53 -9.90
N ALA A 329 -15.65 3.31 -10.42
CA ALA A 329 -15.35 3.05 -11.83
C ALA A 329 -16.19 1.93 -12.43
N GLY A 330 -16.36 1.98 -13.75
CA GLY A 330 -17.07 0.94 -14.52
C GLY A 330 -16.55 0.80 -15.94
N SER A 331 -16.73 -0.39 -16.50
CA SER A 331 -16.30 -0.74 -17.85
C SER A 331 -17.41 -0.53 -18.90
N VAL A 332 -17.00 -0.38 -20.17
CA VAL A 332 -17.90 -0.33 -21.34
C VAL A 332 -17.51 -1.44 -22.31
N LEU A 333 -18.40 -2.41 -22.54
CA LEU A 333 -18.13 -3.56 -23.41
C LEU A 333 -18.15 -3.20 -24.91
N SER A 334 -17.24 -3.80 -25.68
CA SER A 334 -17.24 -3.70 -27.14
C SER A 334 -18.49 -4.36 -27.77
N ARG A 335 -18.95 -3.81 -28.91
CA ARG A 335 -20.14 -4.32 -29.63
C ARG A 335 -19.87 -5.52 -30.54
N LYS A 336 -18.59 -5.89 -30.79
CA LYS A 336 -18.22 -6.73 -31.96
C LYS A 336 -17.58 -8.10 -31.67
N TYR A 337 -17.46 -8.55 -30.41
CA TYR A 337 -16.74 -9.80 -30.13
C TYR A 337 -17.47 -10.65 -29.07
N SER A 338 -18.14 -11.71 -29.52
CA SER A 338 -18.49 -12.89 -28.73
C SER A 338 -17.96 -14.09 -29.53
N LYS A 339 -16.96 -14.80 -28.97
CA LYS A 339 -16.33 -15.97 -29.61
C LYS A 339 -16.94 -17.29 -29.13
N TYR A 340 -17.89 -17.25 -28.19
CA TYR A 340 -18.56 -18.44 -27.68
C TYR A 340 -19.87 -18.65 -28.44
N SER A 341 -19.79 -19.46 -29.50
CA SER A 341 -20.95 -20.03 -30.17
C SER A 341 -21.66 -21.04 -29.27
N GLU A 342 -22.99 -20.95 -29.22
CA GLU A 342 -23.91 -21.91 -28.61
C GLU A 342 -23.56 -23.37 -28.94
N GLN A 343 -23.30 -24.21 -27.94
CA GLN A 343 -23.65 -25.63 -28.02
C GLN A 343 -23.70 -26.29 -26.62
N THR A 344 -24.86 -26.86 -26.29
CA THR A 344 -25.15 -27.93 -25.29
C THR A 344 -25.89 -27.56 -23.98
N ILE A 345 -27.18 -27.24 -24.10
CA ILE A 345 -28.38 -27.99 -23.64
C ILE A 345 -28.38 -28.75 -22.26
N ILE A 346 -29.25 -28.24 -21.36
CA ILE A 346 -30.28 -28.86 -20.47
C ILE A 346 -29.86 -29.62 -19.19
N ASN A 347 -30.26 -29.07 -18.02
CA ASN A 347 -31.34 -29.66 -17.21
C ASN A 347 -32.01 -28.66 -16.26
N THR A 348 -33.34 -28.67 -16.31
CA THR A 348 -34.30 -27.75 -15.71
C THR A 348 -34.73 -28.26 -14.33
N VAL A 349 -34.86 -27.37 -13.34
CA VAL A 349 -35.86 -27.53 -12.26
C VAL A 349 -36.55 -26.19 -12.04
N ARG A 350 -37.84 -26.14 -12.38
CA ARG A 350 -38.77 -25.06 -12.01
C ARG A 350 -39.28 -25.31 -10.59
N CYS A 351 -39.43 -24.25 -9.81
CA CYS A 351 -40.51 -24.16 -8.83
C CYS A 351 -41.11 -22.75 -8.85
N GLU A 352 -42.44 -22.70 -8.84
CA GLU A 352 -43.29 -21.55 -9.09
C GLU A 352 -43.61 -20.74 -7.83
N ASN A 353 -43.75 -19.43 -8.05
CA ASN A 353 -44.42 -18.37 -7.29
C ASN A 353 -45.41 -18.76 -6.18
N ILE A 354 -45.38 -18.02 -5.06
CA ILE A 354 -46.59 -17.51 -4.39
C ILE A 354 -46.39 -16.04 -3.99
N SER A 355 -47.49 -15.28 -4.14
CA SER A 355 -47.63 -13.84 -4.26
C SER A 355 -48.19 -13.17 -2.99
N PHE A 356 -48.25 -11.83 -3.03
CA PHE A 356 -48.99 -10.84 -2.20
C PHE A 356 -48.21 -10.22 -1.02
N LYS A 357 -47.93 -8.90 -0.93
CA LYS A 357 -48.64 -7.61 -1.15
C LYS A 357 -49.03 -6.94 0.18
N LEU A 358 -48.78 -5.61 0.23
CA LEU A 358 -49.48 -4.56 1.02
C LEU A 358 -49.12 -4.50 2.54
N LEU A 359 -48.91 -3.38 3.25
CA LEU A 359 -49.23 -1.94 3.11
C LEU A 359 -48.46 -1.08 4.16
N LEU A 360 -48.24 0.21 3.81
CA LEU A 360 -48.41 1.45 4.62
C LEU A 360 -47.50 1.69 5.85
N LYS A 361 -46.61 2.70 5.82
CA LYS A 361 -46.78 4.18 5.89
C LYS A 361 -46.90 4.74 7.32
N MET A 362 -46.19 5.87 7.47
CA MET A 362 -46.26 6.95 8.48
C MET A 362 -45.22 6.86 9.60
N SER A 363 -44.49 7.90 10.02
CA SER A 363 -44.34 9.29 9.57
C SER A 363 -43.41 10.00 10.58
N SER A 364 -42.38 10.69 10.08
CA SER A 364 -41.95 12.06 10.43
C SER A 364 -41.54 12.48 11.86
N LEU A 365 -40.42 13.22 11.87
CA LEU A 365 -40.03 14.37 12.71
C LEU A 365 -39.45 14.09 14.10
N LEU A 366 -38.13 14.29 14.25
CA LEU A 366 -37.62 15.45 15.00
C LEU A 366 -36.13 15.71 14.69
N CYS A 367 -35.87 16.83 14.06
CA CYS A 367 -34.57 17.47 13.90
C CYS A 367 -34.46 18.54 15.00
N LEU A 368 -33.33 18.64 15.71
CA LEU A 368 -32.71 19.85 16.25
C LEU A 368 -31.69 19.46 17.34
N VAL A 369 -30.40 19.64 17.02
CA VAL A 369 -29.39 20.45 17.74
C VAL A 369 -28.02 20.00 17.22
N VAL A 370 -27.49 20.73 16.24
CA VAL A 370 -26.06 20.73 15.90
C VAL A 370 -25.65 22.20 15.83
N CYS A 371 -24.82 22.64 16.77
CA CYS A 371 -23.84 23.69 16.52
C CYS A 371 -22.90 23.81 17.71
N ALA A 372 -21.66 23.35 17.51
CA ALA A 372 -20.40 23.89 18.05
C ALA A 372 -19.41 22.75 18.31
N CYS A 373 -18.55 22.48 17.32
CA CYS A 373 -17.15 22.04 17.49
C CYS A 373 -16.59 21.74 16.09
N ALA A 374 -16.25 22.80 15.35
CA ALA A 374 -15.41 22.70 14.17
C ALA A 374 -14.12 23.47 14.45
N LEU A 375 -13.17 22.84 15.13
CA LEU A 375 -11.78 23.28 15.19
C LEU A 375 -10.86 22.04 15.27
N GLY A 376 -10.12 21.83 14.18
CA GLY A 376 -8.82 21.15 14.08
C GLY A 376 -8.62 19.82 14.79
N SER A 377 -8.66 18.72 14.05
CA SER A 377 -8.01 17.47 14.44
C SER A 377 -6.77 17.25 13.59
N VAL A 378 -5.62 17.61 14.16
CA VAL A 378 -4.31 17.09 13.77
C VAL A 378 -4.36 15.58 13.99
N VAL A 379 -3.96 14.78 13.01
CA VAL A 379 -3.92 13.32 13.12
C VAL A 379 -2.90 12.96 14.21
N ALA A 380 -3.36 12.56 15.39
CA ALA A 380 -2.48 12.05 16.43
C ALA A 380 -2.10 10.60 16.08
N PHE A 381 -0.80 10.36 15.83
CA PHE A 381 -0.23 9.02 15.71
C PHE A 381 -0.47 8.24 17.01
N GLU A 382 -1.14 7.09 16.96
CA GLU A 382 -1.22 6.20 18.12
C GLU A 382 0.17 5.59 18.37
N PRO A 383 0.80 5.80 19.54
CA PRO A 383 2.14 5.31 19.81
C PRO A 383 2.19 3.77 19.78
N LEU A 384 3.25 3.22 19.17
CA LEU A 384 3.50 1.78 19.13
C LEU A 384 3.74 1.29 20.56
N ARG A 385 2.71 0.72 21.20
CA ARG A 385 2.75 0.44 22.64
C ARG A 385 3.86 -0.56 22.97
N HIS A 386 4.76 -0.16 23.87
CA HIS A 386 5.85 -1.02 24.37
C HIS A 386 5.37 -2.35 24.97
N LYS A 387 4.14 -2.41 25.52
CA LYS A 387 3.51 -3.66 25.99
C LYS A 387 3.29 -4.69 24.88
N HIS A 388 3.23 -4.26 23.61
CA HIS A 388 3.03 -5.10 22.43
C HIS A 388 4.32 -5.25 21.60
N ALA A 389 5.49 -4.89 22.14
CA ALA A 389 6.76 -4.99 21.42
C ALA A 389 6.99 -6.42 20.88
N HIS A 390 6.60 -7.45 21.62
CA HIS A 390 6.72 -8.85 21.20
C HIS A 390 5.89 -9.15 19.94
N ILE A 391 4.67 -8.63 19.83
CA ILE A 391 3.80 -8.78 18.64
C ILE A 391 4.43 -8.08 17.45
N HIS A 392 4.90 -6.84 17.64
CA HIS A 392 5.57 -6.08 16.60
C HIS A 392 6.87 -6.75 16.12
N PHE A 393 7.60 -7.42 17.02
CA PHE A 393 8.82 -8.14 16.69
C PHE A 393 8.55 -9.42 15.90
N GLU A 394 7.55 -10.22 16.28
CA GLU A 394 7.15 -11.40 15.49
C GLU A 394 6.63 -11.00 14.11
N ARG A 395 5.86 -9.91 14.00
CA ARG A 395 5.45 -9.34 12.71
C ARG A 395 6.67 -8.93 11.87
N PHE A 396 7.61 -8.21 12.48
CA PHE A 396 8.87 -7.81 11.85
C PHE A 396 9.66 -9.02 11.32
N ILE A 397 9.69 -10.13 12.07
CA ILE A 397 10.33 -11.38 11.62
C ILE A 397 9.68 -11.89 10.34
N ILE A 398 8.35 -11.92 10.29
CA ILE A 398 7.60 -12.41 9.12
C ILE A 398 7.76 -11.47 7.92
N GLU A 399 7.51 -10.16 8.10
CA GLU A 399 7.51 -9.16 7.02
C GLU A 399 8.87 -9.01 6.32
N HIS A 400 9.94 -9.17 7.09
CA HIS A 400 11.32 -9.05 6.61
C HIS A 400 12.04 -10.39 6.45
N GLY A 401 11.31 -11.51 6.62
CA GLY A 401 11.84 -12.86 6.45
C GLY A 401 13.06 -13.15 7.34
N ARG A 402 13.05 -12.65 8.58
CA ARG A 402 14.17 -12.84 9.50
C ARG A 402 14.29 -14.29 9.94
N GLN A 403 15.54 -14.74 10.03
CA GLN A 403 15.90 -16.02 10.58
C GLN A 403 17.05 -15.79 11.55
N TYR A 404 16.89 -16.28 12.78
CA TYR A 404 17.92 -16.21 13.81
C TYR A 404 18.45 -17.61 14.05
N ALA A 405 19.76 -17.74 14.28
CA ALA A 405 20.39 -19.03 14.38
C ALA A 405 19.91 -19.80 15.62
N HIS A 406 19.71 -19.09 16.73
CA HIS A 406 19.38 -19.65 18.05
C HIS A 406 18.42 -18.73 18.82
N GLU A 407 17.67 -19.27 19.79
CA GLU A 407 16.73 -18.48 20.63
C GLU A 407 17.41 -17.36 21.41
N GLU A 408 18.67 -17.54 21.81
CA GLU A 408 19.47 -16.51 22.48
C GLU A 408 19.70 -15.29 21.58
N GLU A 409 19.96 -15.52 20.29
CA GLU A 409 20.07 -14.46 19.30
C GLU A 409 18.71 -13.79 19.09
N LYS A 410 17.64 -14.57 18.93
CA LYS A 410 16.28 -14.04 18.78
C LYS A 410 15.90 -13.13 19.95
N GLN A 411 16.20 -13.52 21.18
CA GLN A 411 15.93 -12.72 22.38
C GLN A 411 16.78 -11.44 22.41
N MET A 412 18.05 -11.50 22.03
CA MET A 412 18.90 -10.31 21.90
C MET A 412 18.32 -9.34 20.85
N ARG A 413 17.94 -9.86 19.68
CA ARG A 413 17.32 -9.11 18.57
C ARG A 413 15.99 -8.49 18.99
N PHE A 414 15.22 -9.17 19.84
CA PHE A 414 13.99 -8.64 20.41
C PHE A 414 14.23 -7.42 21.31
N GLU A 415 15.23 -7.47 22.20
CA GLU A 415 15.55 -6.32 23.07
C GLU A 415 16.06 -5.12 22.26
N ILE A 416 16.84 -5.35 21.19
CA ILE A 416 17.24 -4.31 20.25
C ILE A 416 16.02 -3.71 19.54
N PHE A 417 15.13 -4.57 19.04
CA PHE A 417 13.89 -4.15 18.39
C PHE A 417 13.04 -3.25 19.29
N LYS A 418 12.88 -3.64 20.54
CA LYS A 418 12.13 -2.90 21.55
C LYS A 418 12.77 -1.53 21.84
N ALA A 419 14.10 -1.46 21.97
CA ALA A 419 14.81 -0.19 22.13
C ALA A 419 14.62 0.74 20.92
N ASN A 420 14.65 0.19 19.70
CA ASN A 420 14.37 0.94 18.48
C ASN A 420 12.91 1.37 18.39
N LEU A 421 11.97 0.56 18.87
CA LEU A 421 10.54 0.90 18.94
C LEU A 421 10.29 2.11 19.87
N GLU A 422 10.98 2.15 21.01
CA GLU A 422 10.95 3.32 21.90
C GLU A 422 11.53 4.57 21.22
N LYS A 423 12.62 4.42 20.45
CA LYS A 423 13.19 5.51 19.66
C LYS A 423 12.20 6.04 18.62
N VAL A 424 11.51 5.15 17.90
CA VAL A 424 10.44 5.51 16.95
C VAL A 424 9.35 6.34 17.62
N ASN A 425 8.83 5.89 18.78
CA ASN A 425 7.80 6.64 19.50
C ASN A 425 8.28 8.03 19.92
N ARG A 426 9.50 8.15 20.47
CA ARG A 426 10.07 9.45 20.84
C ARG A 426 10.24 10.37 19.65
N LEU A 427 10.63 9.85 18.49
CA LEU A 427 10.77 10.67 17.28
C LEU A 427 9.41 11.15 16.77
N ASN A 428 8.41 10.27 16.72
CA ASN A 428 7.04 10.65 16.32
C ASN A 428 6.36 11.62 17.28
N GLU A 429 6.69 11.59 18.58
CA GLU A 429 6.20 12.59 19.55
C GLU A 429 6.77 14.00 19.30
N ASN A 430 7.95 14.08 18.68
CA ASN A 430 8.66 15.34 18.46
C ASN A 430 8.64 15.81 17.00
N SER A 431 8.08 15.01 16.09
CA SER A 431 7.98 15.34 14.67
C SER A 431 6.53 15.62 14.27
N ASP A 432 6.35 16.68 13.50
CA ASP A 432 5.10 17.11 12.89
C ASP A 432 5.09 16.89 11.36
N THR A 433 6.22 16.45 10.80
CA THR A 433 6.52 16.48 9.36
C THR A 433 7.12 15.18 8.86
N ALA A 434 7.85 14.44 9.71
CA ALA A 434 8.32 13.08 9.43
C ALA A 434 7.54 12.03 10.23
N VAL A 435 7.48 10.83 9.65
CA VAL A 435 6.95 9.62 10.28
C VAL A 435 8.07 8.60 10.36
N TYR A 436 8.28 8.10 11.58
CA TYR A 436 9.20 7.02 11.90
C TYR A 436 8.40 5.75 12.18
N GLY A 437 8.97 4.60 11.85
CA GLY A 437 8.22 3.34 11.89
C GLY A 437 9.12 2.11 11.99
N ILE A 438 8.46 0.94 11.97
CA ILE A 438 9.16 -0.34 11.91
C ILE A 438 9.74 -0.48 10.50
N THR A 439 11.06 -0.37 10.39
CA THR A 439 11.81 -0.62 9.15
C THR A 439 12.43 -2.01 9.17
N GLN A 440 13.01 -2.43 8.04
CA GLN A 440 13.78 -3.67 7.96
C GLN A 440 15.10 -3.67 8.77
N PHE A 441 15.37 -2.63 9.56
CA PHE A 441 16.60 -2.47 10.36
C PHE A 441 16.34 -2.47 11.87
N MET A 442 15.11 -2.75 12.29
CA MET A 442 14.69 -2.57 13.68
C MET A 442 15.34 -3.55 14.65
N ASP A 443 15.80 -4.73 14.21
CA ASP A 443 16.54 -5.70 15.02
C ASP A 443 18.06 -5.46 15.06
N LEU A 444 18.54 -4.35 14.48
CA LEU A 444 19.95 -3.97 14.46
C LEU A 444 20.23 -2.85 15.45
N THR A 445 21.38 -2.91 16.13
CA THR A 445 21.87 -1.73 16.84
C THR A 445 22.26 -0.64 15.83
N PRO A 446 22.36 0.63 16.25
CA PRO A 446 22.87 1.69 15.37
C PRO A 446 24.24 1.35 14.76
N GLU A 447 25.12 0.70 15.53
CA GLU A 447 26.46 0.29 15.08
C GLU A 447 26.37 -0.81 14.02
N GLU A 448 25.57 -1.85 14.25
CA GLU A 448 25.36 -2.93 13.28
C GLU A 448 24.71 -2.41 11.99
N PHE A 449 23.77 -1.47 12.10
CA PHE A 449 23.14 -0.83 10.97
C PHE A 449 24.15 -0.04 10.12
N ILE A 450 24.98 0.78 10.76
CA ILE A 450 26.03 1.54 10.08
C ILE A 450 27.05 0.61 9.43
N GLU A 451 27.52 -0.40 10.15
CA GLU A 451 28.52 -1.35 9.65
C GLU A 451 28.05 -2.12 8.41
N LYS A 452 26.78 -2.54 8.36
CA LYS A 452 26.26 -3.44 7.31
C LYS A 452 25.53 -2.74 6.18
N HIS A 453 24.95 -1.56 6.41
CA HIS A 453 24.05 -0.89 5.46
C HIS A 453 24.52 0.50 5.04
N THR A 454 25.62 0.97 5.62
CA THR A 454 26.34 2.15 5.15
C THR A 454 27.77 1.75 4.78
N GLY A 455 28.55 2.67 4.23
CA GLY A 455 29.87 2.34 3.72
C GLY A 455 30.55 3.47 2.99
N PHE A 456 30.01 4.67 3.04
CA PHE A 456 30.73 5.85 2.60
C PHE A 456 31.80 6.19 3.65
N LYS A 457 33.04 6.44 3.19
CA LYS A 457 34.21 6.68 4.07
C LYS A 457 34.66 8.15 4.00
N GLY A 458 33.77 9.08 4.33
CA GLY A 458 33.93 10.53 4.09
C GLY A 458 34.81 11.33 5.05
N ASP A 459 35.42 10.70 6.06
CA ASP A 459 36.08 11.42 7.17
C ASP A 459 37.51 11.92 6.87
N GLY A 460 37.89 12.04 5.59
CA GLY A 460 39.14 12.66 5.16
C GLY A 460 38.88 13.79 4.18
N ALA A 461 39.55 14.92 4.34
CA ALA A 461 39.59 15.95 3.29
C ALA A 461 40.26 15.36 2.05
N VAL A 462 39.46 14.79 1.14
CA VAL A 462 39.96 14.29 -0.13
C VAL A 462 39.92 15.45 -1.10
N ALA A 463 41.02 16.21 -1.12
CA ALA A 463 41.45 16.86 -2.35
C ALA A 463 41.78 15.74 -3.34
N ASN A 464 40.77 15.22 -4.04
CA ASN A 464 40.99 14.26 -5.11
C ASN A 464 41.39 15.08 -6.34
N ASP A 465 42.70 15.23 -6.58
CA ASP A 465 43.30 16.03 -7.67
C ASP A 465 42.88 15.61 -9.09
N LYS A 466 41.98 14.64 -9.22
CA LYS A 466 41.61 13.97 -10.48
C LYS A 466 40.16 14.20 -10.93
N CYS A 467 39.27 14.69 -10.06
CA CYS A 467 37.96 15.19 -10.49
C CYS A 467 38.06 16.71 -10.68
N SER A 468 37.39 17.26 -11.70
CA SER A 468 37.33 18.71 -11.89
C SER A 468 36.53 19.33 -10.75
N TYR A 469 37.09 20.36 -10.13
CA TYR A 469 36.49 21.00 -8.97
C TYR A 469 35.53 22.11 -9.39
N VAL A 470 34.32 22.10 -8.84
CA VAL A 470 33.25 23.05 -9.14
C VAL A 470 32.81 23.72 -7.84
N THR A 471 32.76 25.04 -7.84
CA THR A 471 32.39 25.87 -6.69
C THR A 471 31.14 26.69 -6.97
N ASP A 472 30.62 27.40 -5.97
CA ASP A 472 29.45 28.28 -6.13
C ASP A 472 29.59 29.30 -7.27
N LYS A 473 30.82 29.70 -7.61
CA LYS A 473 31.08 30.67 -8.70
C LYS A 473 30.87 30.09 -10.10
N ASP A 474 30.94 28.78 -10.21
CA ASP A 474 30.85 28.05 -11.47
C ASP A 474 29.38 27.66 -11.78
N ILE A 475 28.51 27.73 -10.77
CA ILE A 475 27.07 27.44 -10.91
C ILE A 475 26.32 28.74 -11.22
N PRO A 476 25.63 28.83 -12.38
CA PRO A 476 24.83 30.01 -12.73
C PRO A 476 23.76 30.32 -11.69
N ASP A 477 23.45 31.60 -11.52
CA ASP A 477 22.26 32.01 -10.79
C ASP A 477 21.03 31.90 -11.69
N GLY A 478 19.99 31.23 -11.19
CA GLY A 478 18.61 31.47 -11.56
C GLY A 478 18.14 31.01 -12.94
N ASP A 479 17.49 29.86 -12.94
CA ASP A 479 16.24 29.57 -13.69
C ASP A 479 15.51 28.31 -13.14
N ALA A 480 16.12 27.59 -12.18
CA ALA A 480 15.53 26.42 -11.57
C ALA A 480 14.19 26.78 -10.88
N PRO A 481 13.11 26.02 -11.13
CA PRO A 481 11.80 26.27 -10.52
C PRO A 481 11.83 26.04 -9.00
N GLU A 482 10.71 26.31 -8.31
CA GLU A 482 10.60 26.06 -6.86
C GLU A 482 10.48 24.56 -6.50
N SER A 483 9.97 23.76 -7.43
CA SER A 483 9.87 22.30 -7.31
C SER A 483 10.29 21.65 -8.61
N PHE A 484 11.10 20.60 -8.52
CA PHE A 484 11.55 19.81 -9.66
C PHE A 484 11.95 18.41 -9.22
N ASP A 485 11.57 17.40 -9.99
CA ASP A 485 11.88 16.01 -9.69
C ASP A 485 12.28 15.21 -10.94
N TRP A 486 13.54 14.76 -10.99
CA TRP A 486 14.05 13.99 -12.12
C TRP A 486 13.33 12.65 -12.35
N ARG A 487 12.60 12.12 -11.35
CA ARG A 487 11.75 10.93 -11.50
C ARG A 487 10.63 11.17 -12.51
N GLU A 488 10.07 12.38 -12.56
CA GLU A 488 9.00 12.75 -13.50
C GLU A 488 9.50 12.88 -14.95
N HIS A 489 10.82 12.84 -15.15
CA HIS A 489 11.48 13.03 -16.44
C HIS A 489 12.16 11.76 -16.97
N ASN A 490 11.85 10.59 -16.41
CA ASN A 490 12.48 9.30 -16.74
C ASN A 490 14.01 9.36 -16.70
N ALA A 491 14.56 10.13 -15.75
CA ALA A 491 16.00 10.32 -15.58
C ALA A 491 16.53 9.57 -14.36
N VAL A 492 15.69 8.81 -13.65
CA VAL A 492 16.04 8.10 -12.43
C VAL A 492 15.50 6.68 -12.54
N THR A 493 16.41 5.70 -12.63
CA THR A 493 16.08 4.28 -12.71
C THR A 493 15.32 3.78 -11.46
N PRO A 494 14.68 2.60 -11.51
CA PRO A 494 14.07 1.98 -10.33
C PRO A 494 15.03 1.83 -9.13
N ILE A 495 14.46 1.71 -7.93
CA ILE A 495 15.20 1.46 -6.70
C ILE A 495 15.82 0.06 -6.71
N LYS A 496 17.10 -0.02 -6.34
CA LYS A 496 17.83 -1.28 -6.14
C LYS A 496 18.12 -1.50 -4.65
N ASN A 497 18.62 -2.69 -4.30
CA ASN A 497 18.88 -3.08 -2.92
C ASN A 497 20.31 -3.62 -2.75
N GLN A 498 21.13 -2.91 -1.97
CA GLN A 498 22.52 -3.29 -1.64
C GLN A 498 22.61 -4.46 -0.65
N LYS A 499 21.48 -4.89 -0.06
CA LYS A 499 21.40 -5.92 0.98
C LYS A 499 22.30 -5.55 2.18
N SER A 500 23.07 -6.50 2.70
CA SER A 500 24.02 -6.32 3.82
C SER A 500 25.44 -5.99 3.36
N CYS A 501 25.60 -5.47 2.14
CA CYS A 501 26.87 -4.96 1.63
C CYS A 501 26.90 -3.44 1.85
N GLY A 502 27.98 -2.90 2.42
CA GLY A 502 28.22 -1.45 2.56
C GLY A 502 28.53 -0.74 1.23
N GLY A 503 27.86 -1.15 0.15
CA GLY A 503 28.09 -0.70 -1.22
C GLY A 503 27.41 0.62 -1.60
N CYS A 504 26.85 1.38 -0.64
CA CYS A 504 26.06 2.58 -0.93
C CYS A 504 26.78 3.59 -1.87
N TYR A 505 28.10 3.72 -1.74
CA TYR A 505 28.92 4.57 -2.62
C TYR A 505 28.87 4.12 -4.09
N ALA A 506 28.93 2.81 -4.34
CA ALA A 506 28.83 2.23 -5.67
C ALA A 506 27.42 2.42 -6.24
N PHE A 507 26.38 2.17 -5.44
CA PHE A 507 24.98 2.36 -5.86
C PHE A 507 24.66 3.81 -6.20
N ALA A 508 25.13 4.77 -5.39
CA ALA A 508 24.93 6.18 -5.66
C ALA A 508 25.64 6.62 -6.96
N VAL A 509 26.89 6.17 -7.17
CA VAL A 509 27.65 6.46 -8.39
C VAL A 509 27.02 5.84 -9.63
N VAL A 510 26.64 4.56 -9.58
CA VAL A 510 25.96 3.91 -10.70
C VAL A 510 24.63 4.60 -10.99
N GLY A 511 23.83 4.91 -9.97
CA GLY A 511 22.58 5.67 -10.14
C GLY A 511 22.80 7.03 -10.82
N ASN A 512 23.90 7.72 -10.53
CA ASN A 512 24.27 8.95 -11.23
C ASN A 512 24.65 8.69 -12.69
N VAL A 513 25.49 7.69 -13.00
CA VAL A 513 25.85 7.34 -14.39
C VAL A 513 24.62 6.95 -15.22
N GLU A 514 23.71 6.17 -14.64
CA GLU A 514 22.42 5.82 -15.25
C GLU A 514 21.57 7.07 -15.52
N SER A 515 21.53 8.00 -14.56
CA SER A 515 20.78 9.25 -14.71
C SER A 515 21.36 10.14 -15.81
N GLN A 516 22.69 10.28 -15.86
CA GLN A 516 23.38 11.02 -16.92
C GLN A 516 23.10 10.40 -18.30
N TYR A 517 23.06 9.07 -18.39
CA TYR A 517 22.70 8.35 -19.60
C TYR A 517 21.25 8.62 -20.02
N ALA A 518 20.32 8.50 -19.09
CA ALA A 518 18.90 8.75 -19.34
C ALA A 518 18.63 10.19 -19.78
N ILE A 519 19.30 11.18 -19.17
CA ILE A 519 19.18 12.60 -19.56
C ILE A 519 19.68 12.82 -20.99
N LYS A 520 20.84 12.26 -21.33
CA LYS A 520 21.51 12.45 -22.63
C LYS A 520 20.84 11.70 -23.78
N HIS A 521 20.44 10.46 -23.54
CA HIS A 521 19.94 9.54 -24.57
C HIS A 521 18.42 9.34 -24.55
N LYS A 522 17.71 9.86 -23.53
CA LYS A 522 16.27 9.65 -23.31
C LYS A 522 15.88 8.17 -23.22
N GLN A 523 16.77 7.37 -22.64
CA GLN A 523 16.62 5.93 -22.48
C GLN A 523 17.15 5.52 -21.11
N GLU A 524 16.36 4.73 -20.37
CA GLU A 524 16.82 4.12 -19.14
C GLU A 524 17.69 2.89 -19.42
N LEU A 525 18.70 2.71 -18.59
CA LEU A 525 19.61 1.58 -18.64
C LEU A 525 20.00 1.22 -17.21
N SER A 526 19.89 -0.07 -16.88
CA SER A 526 20.33 -0.58 -15.58
C SER A 526 21.76 -1.09 -15.68
N LEU A 527 22.66 -0.45 -14.95
CA LEU A 527 24.10 -0.69 -14.91
C LEU A 527 24.52 -1.48 -13.67
N SER A 528 25.73 -2.05 -13.70
CA SER A 528 26.22 -2.94 -12.66
C SER A 528 26.92 -2.21 -11.50
N GLU A 529 26.33 -2.27 -10.31
CA GLU A 529 27.03 -1.93 -9.07
C GLU A 529 28.10 -2.96 -8.71
N GLN A 530 27.88 -4.23 -9.06
CA GLN A 530 28.81 -5.32 -8.75
C GLN A 530 30.17 -5.10 -9.39
N GLN A 531 30.21 -4.52 -10.59
CA GLN A 531 31.46 -4.16 -11.25
C GLN A 531 32.31 -3.24 -10.37
N ILE A 532 31.73 -2.21 -9.74
CA ILE A 532 32.48 -1.34 -8.83
C ILE A 532 32.91 -2.13 -7.59
N ILE A 533 32.01 -2.92 -7.00
CA ILE A 533 32.30 -3.71 -5.80
C ILE A 533 33.49 -4.68 -6.01
N ASP A 534 33.59 -5.32 -7.17
CA ASP A 534 34.61 -6.33 -7.44
C ASP A 534 35.89 -5.76 -8.07
N CYS A 535 35.80 -4.70 -8.86
CA CYS A 535 36.89 -4.22 -9.72
C CYS A 535 37.52 -2.89 -9.28
N ASP A 536 36.87 -2.13 -8.39
CA ASP A 536 37.52 -0.98 -7.78
C ASP A 536 38.62 -1.43 -6.82
N THR A 537 39.88 -1.17 -7.20
CA THR A 537 41.06 -1.53 -6.41
C THR A 537 41.43 -0.46 -5.37
N ILE A 538 40.74 0.68 -5.35
CA ILE A 538 40.97 1.78 -4.41
C ILE A 538 40.04 1.64 -3.20
N SER A 539 38.77 1.34 -3.46
CA SER A 539 37.76 1.07 -2.43
C SER A 539 37.87 -0.35 -1.86
N ASN A 540 37.12 -0.63 -0.79
CA ASN A 540 37.14 -1.92 -0.09
C ASN A 540 35.87 -2.74 -0.36
N GLY A 541 35.36 -2.69 -1.60
CA GLY A 541 34.16 -3.45 -2.00
C GLY A 541 32.98 -3.20 -1.06
N CYS A 542 32.53 -4.24 -0.37
CA CYS A 542 31.42 -4.16 0.60
C CYS A 542 31.77 -3.50 1.93
N ASP A 543 33.05 -3.31 2.26
CA ASP A 543 33.49 -2.60 3.47
C ASP A 543 33.50 -1.07 3.29
N GLY A 544 33.17 -0.61 2.07
CA GLY A 544 32.94 0.79 1.77
C GLY A 544 33.99 1.45 0.88
N GLY A 545 33.69 2.67 0.46
CA GLY A 545 34.48 3.43 -0.50
C GLY A 545 34.10 4.90 -0.59
N LEU A 546 34.86 5.63 -1.38
CA LEU A 546 34.61 7.03 -1.71
C LEU A 546 33.91 7.13 -3.07
N MET A 547 32.95 8.05 -3.18
CA MET A 547 32.14 8.20 -4.39
C MET A 547 33.00 8.67 -5.58
N THR A 548 33.96 9.57 -5.35
CA THR A 548 34.89 10.03 -6.39
C THR A 548 35.87 8.95 -6.86
N ASP A 549 36.30 8.06 -5.96
CA ASP A 549 37.18 6.93 -6.32
C ASP A 549 36.43 5.88 -7.14
N ALA A 550 35.16 5.62 -6.81
CA ALA A 550 34.30 4.76 -7.62
C ALA A 550 34.08 5.32 -9.03
N ILE A 551 33.87 6.64 -9.20
CA ILE A 551 33.79 7.25 -10.53
C ILE A 551 35.13 7.10 -11.27
N GLN A 552 36.26 7.34 -10.60
CA GLN A 552 37.57 7.15 -11.22
C GLN A 552 37.85 5.71 -11.64
N SER A 553 37.39 4.74 -10.84
CA SER A 553 37.47 3.33 -11.18
C SER A 553 36.74 3.06 -12.49
N LEU A 554 35.52 3.60 -12.68
CA LEU A 554 34.79 3.49 -13.94
C LEU A 554 35.51 4.20 -15.10
N ILE A 555 36.11 5.38 -14.89
CA ILE A 555 36.92 6.08 -15.91
C ILE A 555 38.11 5.20 -16.33
N GLY A 556 38.84 4.63 -15.36
CA GLY A 556 39.99 3.77 -15.62
C GLY A 556 39.64 2.46 -16.33
N GLN A 557 38.46 1.90 -16.05
CA GLN A 557 37.91 0.73 -16.73
C GLN A 557 37.30 1.07 -18.11
N GLY A 558 37.06 2.36 -18.39
CA GLY A 558 36.49 2.85 -19.64
C GLY A 558 34.96 2.86 -19.67
N GLY A 559 34.28 2.52 -18.57
CA GLY A 559 32.81 2.54 -18.49
C GLY A 559 32.22 1.47 -17.58
N SER A 560 30.89 1.30 -17.70
CA SER A 560 30.11 0.34 -16.93
C SER A 560 29.35 -0.65 -17.84
N GLU A 561 29.32 -1.92 -17.42
CA GLU A 561 28.48 -2.98 -17.99
C GLU A 561 27.03 -2.91 -17.47
N SER A 562 26.13 -3.64 -18.13
CA SER A 562 24.74 -3.75 -17.67
C SER A 562 24.64 -4.58 -16.38
N SER A 563 23.61 -4.32 -15.57
CA SER A 563 23.29 -5.19 -14.42
C SER A 563 22.87 -6.61 -14.83
N GLN A 564 22.54 -6.83 -16.10
CA GLN A 564 22.21 -8.14 -16.63
C GLN A 564 23.48 -8.96 -16.93
N ASP A 565 24.51 -8.32 -17.45
CA ASP A 565 25.79 -8.96 -17.79
C ASP A 565 26.67 -9.17 -16.55
N TYR A 566 26.59 -8.28 -15.56
CA TYR A 566 27.30 -8.38 -14.30
C TYR A 566 26.35 -8.17 -13.10
N PRO A 567 25.57 -9.19 -12.71
CA PRO A 567 24.55 -9.08 -11.66
C PRO A 567 25.10 -8.84 -10.25
N PHE A 568 24.35 -8.09 -9.44
CA PHE A 568 24.69 -7.83 -8.04
C PHE A 568 24.43 -9.03 -7.12
N VAL A 569 25.44 -9.40 -6.34
CA VAL A 569 25.43 -10.55 -5.44
C VAL A 569 25.71 -10.17 -3.97
N ALA A 570 25.89 -8.89 -3.66
CA ALA A 570 26.08 -8.37 -2.30
C ALA A 570 27.28 -8.93 -1.53
N GLN A 571 28.35 -9.27 -2.26
CA GLN A 571 29.63 -9.69 -1.71
C GLN A 571 30.72 -9.26 -2.68
N GLN A 572 31.92 -8.96 -2.18
CA GLN A 572 33.08 -8.71 -3.03
C GLN A 572 33.65 -10.04 -3.54
N ASN A 573 33.68 -10.20 -4.85
CA ASN A 573 34.31 -11.32 -5.55
C ASN A 573 35.53 -10.84 -6.33
N LYS A 574 36.18 -11.78 -7.01
CA LYS A 574 37.19 -11.45 -8.00
C LYS A 574 36.54 -10.76 -9.20
N CYS A 575 37.06 -9.59 -9.58
CA CYS A 575 36.66 -8.85 -10.78
C CYS A 575 36.53 -9.75 -12.02
N GLN A 576 35.33 -9.72 -12.62
CA GLN A 576 34.96 -10.41 -13.87
C GLN A 576 34.62 -9.45 -15.00
N PHE A 577 35.00 -8.17 -14.87
CA PHE A 577 34.66 -7.12 -15.84
C PHE A 577 35.12 -7.48 -17.26
N ASP A 578 34.20 -7.33 -18.22
CA ASP A 578 34.44 -7.53 -19.63
C ASP A 578 34.29 -6.20 -20.40
N ALA A 579 35.43 -5.61 -20.77
CA ALA A 579 35.47 -4.35 -21.50
C ALA A 579 34.72 -4.38 -22.84
N SER A 580 34.46 -5.56 -23.42
CA SER A 580 33.68 -5.68 -24.66
C SER A 580 32.18 -5.49 -24.47
N LYS A 581 31.68 -5.51 -23.22
CA LYS A 581 30.27 -5.40 -22.86
C LYS A 581 29.88 -4.05 -22.24
N ILE A 582 30.81 -3.10 -22.21
CA ILE A 582 30.57 -1.73 -21.74
C ILE A 582 29.36 -1.15 -22.46
N GLN A 583 28.35 -0.73 -21.69
CA GLN A 583 27.16 -0.07 -22.21
C GLN A 583 27.27 1.45 -22.14
N VAL A 584 27.94 1.97 -21.10
CA VAL A 584 28.11 3.41 -20.87
C VAL A 584 29.56 3.73 -20.60
N LYS A 585 30.14 4.59 -21.44
CA LYS A 585 31.51 5.08 -21.27
C LYS A 585 31.52 6.29 -20.35
N VAL A 586 32.26 6.20 -19.25
CA VAL A 586 32.48 7.29 -18.30
C VAL A 586 33.80 7.98 -18.64
N THR A 587 33.78 9.29 -18.83
CA THR A 587 34.93 10.04 -19.35
C THR A 587 35.55 10.97 -18.32
N GLU A 588 34.73 11.61 -17.49
CA GLU A 588 35.19 12.63 -16.54
C GLU A 588 34.39 12.56 -15.23
N CYS A 589 34.85 13.31 -14.24
CA CYS A 589 34.27 13.41 -12.90
C CYS A 589 34.29 14.88 -12.47
N HIS A 590 33.17 15.35 -11.93
CA HIS A 590 33.07 16.63 -11.24
C HIS A 590 32.93 16.40 -9.73
N ALA A 591 33.71 17.13 -8.94
CA ALA A 591 33.58 17.21 -7.48
C ALA A 591 33.09 18.61 -7.10
N TYR A 592 32.09 18.68 -6.23
CA TYR A 592 31.42 19.93 -5.89
C TYR A 592 31.74 20.35 -4.45
N ASN A 593 32.15 21.60 -4.30
CA ASN A 593 32.31 22.28 -3.01
C ASN A 593 31.45 23.53 -3.03
N LEU A 594 30.19 23.32 -2.68
CA LEU A 594 29.19 24.37 -2.63
C LEU A 594 28.99 24.79 -1.18
N THR A 595 28.86 26.10 -0.96
CA THR A 595 28.50 26.65 0.36
C THR A 595 27.04 27.06 0.42
N SER A 596 26.31 26.93 -0.68
CA SER A 596 24.92 27.34 -0.79
C SER A 596 24.00 26.20 -1.23
N GLN A 597 22.91 26.00 -0.49
CA GLN A 597 21.85 25.06 -0.89
C GLN A 597 21.08 25.56 -2.13
N GLU A 598 21.00 26.87 -2.34
CA GLU A 598 20.41 27.42 -3.56
C GLU A 598 21.28 27.09 -4.77
N LYS A 599 22.61 27.15 -4.65
CA LYS A 599 23.52 26.68 -5.72
C LYS A 599 23.38 25.19 -5.95
N LEU A 600 23.19 24.38 -4.91
CA LEU A 600 22.91 22.94 -5.06
C LEU A 600 21.60 22.70 -5.83
N LYS A 601 20.55 23.53 -5.60
CA LYS A 601 19.28 23.48 -6.33
C LYS A 601 19.48 23.73 -7.82
N GLN A 602 20.20 24.80 -8.17
CA GLN A 602 20.53 25.14 -9.56
C GLN A 602 21.38 24.03 -10.21
N LEU A 603 22.39 23.51 -9.50
CA LEU A 603 23.21 22.41 -9.98
C LEU A 603 22.36 21.16 -10.28
N LEU A 604 21.50 20.73 -9.36
CA LEU A 604 20.66 19.56 -9.54
C LEU A 604 19.73 19.70 -10.75
N TYR A 605 19.12 20.87 -10.94
CA TYR A 605 18.23 21.14 -12.06
C TYR A 605 18.94 21.12 -13.41
N HIS A 606 20.14 21.68 -13.51
CA HIS A 606 20.86 21.77 -14.78
C HIS A 606 21.67 20.53 -15.13
N ASN A 607 22.31 19.91 -14.14
CA ASN A 607 23.23 18.80 -14.36
C ASN A 607 22.53 17.43 -14.33
N GLY A 608 21.43 17.30 -13.61
CA GLY A 608 20.88 15.99 -13.29
C GLY A 608 21.18 15.55 -11.85
N PRO A 609 20.69 14.35 -11.46
CA PRO A 609 20.89 13.79 -10.14
C PRO A 609 22.35 13.80 -9.66
N ILE A 610 22.58 14.18 -8.40
CA ILE A 610 23.92 14.38 -7.82
C ILE A 610 24.20 13.35 -6.74
N VAL A 611 25.41 12.79 -6.75
CA VAL A 611 25.87 11.85 -5.72
C VAL A 611 26.27 12.63 -4.49
N ILE A 612 25.71 12.33 -3.32
CA ILE A 612 25.93 13.06 -2.07
C ILE A 612 26.20 12.12 -0.90
N GLY A 613 27.04 12.57 0.03
CA GLY A 613 27.20 11.92 1.34
C GLY A 613 26.21 12.50 2.35
N VAL A 614 25.67 11.68 3.25
CA VAL A 614 24.74 12.10 4.32
C VAL A 614 25.04 11.38 5.63
N HIS A 615 24.51 11.91 6.73
CA HIS A 615 24.43 11.20 8.00
C HIS A 615 23.43 10.05 7.88
N GLY A 616 23.91 8.80 7.90
CA GLY A 616 23.07 7.61 7.76
C GLY A 616 22.34 7.20 9.03
N ASN A 617 22.90 7.47 10.22
CA ASN A 617 22.34 7.02 11.51
C ASN A 617 20.87 7.38 11.76
N PRO A 618 20.40 8.61 11.43
CA PRO A 618 19.00 8.99 11.64
C PRO A 618 18.03 8.22 10.73
N LEU A 619 18.51 7.68 9.62
CA LEU A 619 17.71 7.03 8.59
C LEU A 619 17.26 5.61 8.97
N GLN A 620 17.85 5.00 10.00
CA GLN A 620 17.53 3.63 10.43
C GLN A 620 16.02 3.41 10.63
N THR A 621 15.32 4.41 11.18
CA THR A 621 13.91 4.32 11.58
C THR A 621 12.97 5.15 10.70
N TYR A 622 13.47 5.80 9.65
CA TYR A 622 12.65 6.64 8.78
C TYR A 622 11.64 5.82 7.98
N HIS A 623 10.39 6.29 7.94
CA HIS A 623 9.30 5.62 7.23
C HIS A 623 8.64 6.53 6.18
N GLY A 624 8.55 7.83 6.41
CA GLY A 624 8.06 8.79 5.41
C GLY A 624 8.01 10.22 5.93
N GLY A 625 7.54 11.15 5.11
CA GLY A 625 7.45 12.57 5.44
C GLY A 625 8.79 13.31 5.29
N ILE A 626 8.84 14.56 5.72
CA ILE A 626 10.01 15.44 5.59
C ILE A 626 10.75 15.48 6.92
N MET A 627 11.96 14.90 6.95
CA MET A 627 12.81 14.94 8.13
C MET A 627 13.39 16.34 8.32
N LYS A 628 13.11 16.97 9.46
CA LYS A 628 13.63 18.30 9.78
C LYS A 628 15.11 18.26 10.10
N ASP A 629 15.79 19.40 9.93
CA ASP A 629 17.25 19.46 10.08
C ASP A 629 17.72 18.96 11.45
N GLN A 630 17.06 19.37 12.54
CA GLN A 630 17.41 18.93 13.90
C GLN A 630 17.23 17.42 14.15
N GLU A 631 16.44 16.72 13.33
CA GLU A 631 16.18 15.29 13.48
C GLU A 631 17.31 14.44 12.88
N CYS A 632 18.13 15.03 12.00
CA CYS A 632 19.19 14.32 11.27
C CYS A 632 20.56 15.00 11.22
N ALA A 633 20.70 16.21 11.75
CA ALA A 633 21.96 16.94 11.85
C ALA A 633 22.90 16.38 12.94
N TRP A 634 23.01 15.05 13.06
CA TRP A 634 23.88 14.35 14.00
C TRP A 634 24.45 13.06 13.41
N GLY A 635 25.60 12.63 13.91
CA GLY A 635 26.32 11.47 13.40
C GLY A 635 27.52 11.85 12.53
N GLN A 636 27.94 10.92 11.67
CA GLN A 636 29.06 11.09 10.74
C GLN A 636 28.57 10.91 9.30
N LEU A 637 29.30 11.46 8.34
CA LEU A 637 29.07 11.24 6.92
C LEU A 637 29.50 9.82 6.53
N ASN A 638 28.57 8.87 6.65
CA ASN A 638 28.83 7.44 6.48
C ASN A 638 27.95 6.77 5.42
N HIS A 639 26.96 7.48 4.87
CA HIS A 639 26.07 6.95 3.83
C HIS A 639 26.16 7.77 2.55
N ALA A 640 26.12 7.11 1.40
CA ALA A 640 26.14 7.73 0.08
C ALA A 640 24.82 7.46 -0.65
N VAL A 641 24.24 8.50 -1.23
CA VAL A 641 22.89 8.49 -1.80
C VAL A 641 22.85 9.39 -3.05
N LEU A 642 21.75 9.32 -3.80
CA LEU A 642 21.56 10.11 -5.00
C LEU A 642 20.46 11.16 -4.77
N LEU A 643 20.83 12.43 -4.83
CA LEU A 643 19.89 13.56 -4.80
C LEU A 643 19.17 13.65 -6.15
N VAL A 644 17.84 13.59 -6.16
CA VAL A 644 17.05 13.48 -7.41
C VAL A 644 16.00 14.57 -7.61
N GLY A 645 15.63 15.30 -6.57
CA GLY A 645 14.64 16.36 -6.70
C GLY A 645 14.56 17.26 -5.48
N TYR A 646 13.66 18.24 -5.56
CA TYR A 646 13.28 19.13 -4.47
C TYR A 646 11.86 19.63 -4.67
N GLY A 647 11.25 20.09 -3.58
CA GLY A 647 9.95 20.73 -3.63
C GLY A 647 9.64 21.46 -2.34
N GLU A 648 8.36 21.69 -2.12
CA GLU A 648 7.79 22.26 -0.91
C GLU A 648 6.44 21.60 -0.62
N GLU A 649 6.23 21.18 0.62
CA GLU A 649 4.97 20.62 1.08
C GLU A 649 4.59 21.30 2.40
N HIS A 650 3.37 21.82 2.52
CA HIS A 650 2.90 22.50 3.74
C HIS A 650 3.83 23.64 4.25
N ASN A 651 4.46 24.39 3.34
CA ASN A 651 5.49 25.42 3.61
C ASN A 651 6.80 24.87 4.20
N VAL A 652 7.06 23.56 4.05
CA VAL A 652 8.32 22.93 4.40
C VAL A 652 9.03 22.58 3.09
N PRO A 653 10.03 23.37 2.69
CA PRO A 653 10.84 23.04 1.52
C PRO A 653 11.67 21.77 1.81
N PHE A 654 11.77 20.85 0.85
CA PHE A 654 12.49 19.58 1.02
C PHE A 654 13.32 19.18 -0.20
N TRP A 655 14.33 18.34 0.04
CA TRP A 655 15.05 17.55 -0.95
C TRP A 655 14.43 16.14 -1.08
N VAL A 656 14.48 15.55 -2.27
CA VAL A 656 14.11 14.15 -2.55
C VAL A 656 15.38 13.35 -2.82
N VAL A 657 15.57 12.27 -2.07
CA VAL A 657 16.81 11.49 -2.10
C VAL A 657 16.50 10.02 -2.37
N LYS A 658 17.14 9.46 -3.42
CA LYS A 658 17.08 8.05 -3.79
C LYS A 658 18.07 7.24 -2.95
N ASN A 659 17.58 6.18 -2.31
CA ASN A 659 18.38 5.29 -1.48
C ASN A 659 18.63 3.93 -2.18
N SER A 660 19.47 3.09 -1.57
CA SER A 660 19.91 1.79 -2.06
C SER A 660 19.47 0.62 -1.15
N TRP A 661 18.40 0.81 -0.37
CA TRP A 661 17.90 -0.18 0.59
C TRP A 661 16.62 -0.91 0.13
N GLY A 662 16.27 -0.83 -1.15
CA GLY A 662 15.07 -1.45 -1.70
C GLY A 662 13.79 -0.63 -1.50
N THR A 663 12.73 -1.02 -2.22
CA THR A 663 11.43 -0.30 -2.24
C THR A 663 10.66 -0.38 -0.93
N LYS A 664 10.93 -1.38 -0.08
CA LYS A 664 10.30 -1.51 1.25
C LYS A 664 10.76 -0.46 2.27
N TYR A 665 11.78 0.33 1.95
CA TYR A 665 12.32 1.35 2.85
C TYR A 665 11.71 2.72 2.55
N GLY A 666 11.31 3.47 3.58
CA GLY A 666 10.86 4.85 3.45
C GLY A 666 9.71 5.02 2.46
N GLU A 667 9.79 6.07 1.64
CA GLU A 667 8.80 6.38 0.61
C GLU A 667 9.12 5.62 -0.68
N GLN A 668 8.87 4.31 -0.72
CA GLN A 668 9.17 3.44 -1.88
C GLN A 668 10.65 3.43 -2.28
N GLY A 669 11.56 3.49 -1.30
CA GLY A 669 13.01 3.55 -1.48
C GLY A 669 13.61 4.96 -1.44
N TYR A 670 12.77 5.99 -1.26
CA TYR A 670 13.18 7.38 -1.15
C TYR A 670 13.04 7.91 0.28
N PHE A 671 13.73 9.01 0.57
CA PHE A 671 13.49 9.80 1.77
C PHE A 671 13.56 11.29 1.45
N ARG A 672 12.89 12.09 2.27
CA ARG A 672 12.85 13.55 2.15
C ARG A 672 13.44 14.22 3.38
N VAL A 673 14.22 15.27 3.13
CA VAL A 673 14.90 16.04 4.17
C VAL A 673 14.64 17.52 3.95
N GLU A 674 14.42 18.27 5.02
CA GLU A 674 14.20 19.71 4.97
C GLU A 674 15.37 20.41 4.28
N ARG A 675 15.07 21.31 3.35
CA ARG A 675 16.06 22.12 2.63
C ARG A 675 15.95 23.58 3.03
N GLY A 676 17.05 24.29 2.99
CA GLY A 676 17.04 25.72 3.29
C GLY A 676 18.44 26.26 3.48
N GLU A 677 18.61 27.56 3.19
CA GLU A 677 19.90 28.18 3.45
C GLU A 677 20.26 28.15 4.94
N GLY A 678 21.52 27.85 5.22
CA GLY A 678 22.05 27.71 6.57
C GLY A 678 21.64 26.42 7.31
N LEU A 679 20.82 25.55 6.72
CA LEU A 679 20.51 24.22 7.28
C LEU A 679 21.59 23.20 6.91
N VAL A 680 21.80 22.23 7.80
CA VAL A 680 22.76 21.13 7.60
C VAL A 680 22.18 20.07 6.63
N SER A 681 20.86 19.91 6.63
CA SER A 681 20.05 18.97 5.85
C SER A 681 20.65 17.56 5.85
N CYS A 682 20.79 16.99 7.04
CA CYS A 682 21.42 15.68 7.29
C CYS A 682 22.87 15.57 6.80
N GLY A 683 23.57 16.70 6.75
CA GLY A 683 24.97 16.78 6.35
C GLY A 683 25.18 16.82 4.84
N MET A 684 24.13 16.92 4.02
CA MET A 684 24.23 16.73 2.58
C MET A 684 25.08 17.77 1.85
N LEU A 685 25.14 19.01 2.35
CA LEU A 685 25.99 20.05 1.81
C LEU A 685 27.42 19.86 2.35
N ASN A 686 28.19 19.02 1.67
CA ASN A 686 29.57 18.68 2.04
C ASN A 686 30.48 18.54 0.81
N ASN A 687 31.78 18.40 1.05
CA ASN A 687 32.80 18.36 -0.02
C ASN A 687 32.91 17.02 -0.75
N ASN A 688 32.01 16.07 -0.50
CA ASN A 688 32.02 14.76 -1.14
C ASN A 688 30.98 14.64 -2.26
N MET A 689 30.23 15.71 -2.55
CA MET A 689 29.29 15.73 -3.65
C MET A 689 30.02 15.57 -4.99
N CYS A 690 29.50 14.73 -5.88
CA CYS A 690 30.11 14.50 -7.19
C CYS A 690 29.10 14.07 -8.27
N SER A 691 29.54 14.14 -9.53
CA SER A 691 28.81 13.62 -10.69
C SER A 691 29.82 13.08 -11.71
N ALA A 692 29.48 11.98 -12.35
CA ALA A 692 30.17 11.48 -13.51
C ALA A 692 29.76 12.25 -14.77
N VAL A 693 30.63 12.23 -15.78
CA VAL A 693 30.35 12.69 -17.14
C VAL A 693 30.50 11.50 -18.08
N ILE A 694 29.55 11.35 -19.01
CA ILE A 694 29.51 10.23 -19.96
C ILE A 694 29.77 10.69 -21.40
N ALA A 695 30.38 9.80 -22.19
CA ALA A 695 30.81 10.04 -23.58
C ALA A 695 29.66 10.34 -24.54
#